data_AF-A0A2D6TPL4-F1
#
_entry.id   AF-A0A2D6TPL4-F1
#
_cell.length_a   1.000
_cell.length_b   1.000
_cell.length_c   1.000
_cell.angle_alpha   90.00
_cell.angle_beta   90.00
_cell.angle_gamma   90.00
#
_symmetry.space_group_name_H-M   'P 1'
#
loop_
_entity.id
_entity.type
_entity.pdbx_description
1 polymer ?
#
loop_
_entity_poly.entity_id
_entity_poly.type
_entity_poly.pdbx_seq_one_letter_code
_entity_poly.pdbx_strand_id
1 'polypeptide(L)'
;MRNIIVSLIFVILISSFISAEIIFSQTDEIYNFGDTFFTSATVKATEDAGDIFNTYLVCEGIEKEVVPKQYIELQTTEEEIVDIRLKLIESIIGSQKGDCKIKAVFSNDNVFSNSFIISNLININLSINKIDFKPEETISIEGVAIKENGEALEGFVELNISEQDIHIKETVTEGRFLIEFQFPKDTSAGQYLIELNVYEKDKDGNSINNGFVNKNIAIIQVPTSLEIVFENNEVEPGTNLKVKGILHDQTGEKIESTTNIIIKNKYDEIVKQTEKSTDEFLEFPIEYNNPPEEWNVVISSDKISNEASFEIKEKEDVRIEIINKTVIITNTGNILYNKTILIKIGNDSIDIETNLGIDEIQKYLLSAPDGEYPLEIITNGESQISKNVILTGKSIDVREISKGVVTLARHPLIWIFIIVVLGFMAFMVVKKGYKRSFFGYVSSKKEEKAKDAPIITKKDSIINPKNKAELSLSLKGEKQNVDIISLKIKNFKDIKFKEEGISKTLQKIIDLAEEKNSFTYENHDNLFFILAPMITKTFKNDKIAINIAQKIAEILKDHNKLFKQKIEFGISLNYGEIIARKQGDILNFMSMGTLITNAKKIATISSGEVLLSKKIKEKTMSDIKTEKKEIDGTEVYTIKEIRNKDDNKRFISDFIHRLEGKKK
;
A
#
# COMPACT_ATOMS: atom_id res chain seq x y z
N MET A 1 -12.53 81.61 -59.34
CA MET A 1 -11.79 81.37 -58.07
C MET A 1 -11.89 79.94 -57.55
N ARG A 2 -13.06 79.28 -57.54
CA ARG A 2 -13.21 77.90 -57.04
C ARG A 2 -12.33 76.85 -57.77
N ASN A 3 -12.13 76.96 -59.08
CA ASN A 3 -11.32 75.99 -59.84
C ASN A 3 -9.80 76.18 -59.67
N ILE A 4 -9.34 77.39 -59.33
CA ILE A 4 -7.92 77.67 -59.06
C ILE A 4 -7.54 77.12 -57.67
N ILE A 5 -8.44 77.24 -56.69
CA ILE A 5 -8.24 76.69 -55.35
C ILE A 5 -8.18 75.15 -55.38
N VAL A 6 -9.05 74.50 -56.17
CA VAL A 6 -9.00 73.03 -56.36
C VAL A 6 -7.70 72.59 -57.05
N SER A 7 -7.23 73.35 -58.06
CA SER A 7 -5.96 73.04 -58.73
C SER A 7 -4.74 73.27 -57.82
N LEU A 8 -4.77 74.28 -56.95
CA LEU A 8 -3.68 74.54 -55.99
C LEU A 8 -3.65 73.48 -54.88
N ILE A 9 -4.82 73.03 -54.39
CA ILE A 9 -4.94 71.92 -53.44
C ILE A 9 -4.45 70.61 -54.07
N PHE A 10 -4.73 70.39 -55.36
CA PHE A 10 -4.23 69.21 -56.07
C PHE A 10 -2.71 69.26 -56.26
N VAL A 11 -2.12 70.42 -56.56
CA VAL A 11 -0.65 70.57 -56.66
C VAL A 11 0.05 70.42 -55.30
N ILE A 12 -0.55 70.86 -54.20
CA ILE A 12 -0.04 70.64 -52.83
C ILE A 12 -0.21 69.18 -52.39
N LEU A 13 -1.19 68.44 -52.94
CA LEU A 13 -1.32 67.00 -52.71
C LEU A 13 -0.36 66.15 -53.57
N ILE A 14 0.28 66.73 -54.58
CA ILE A 14 1.29 66.07 -55.43
C ILE A 14 2.72 66.54 -55.08
N SER A 15 2.91 67.42 -54.09
CA SER A 15 4.27 67.67 -53.58
C SER A 15 4.75 66.38 -52.93
N SER A 16 5.65 65.72 -53.65
CA SER A 16 6.27 64.44 -53.35
C SER A 16 6.71 64.42 -51.89
N PHE A 17 6.17 63.50 -51.11
CA PHE A 17 6.80 63.14 -49.85
C PHE A 17 8.14 62.51 -50.21
N ILE A 18 9.23 63.23 -49.90
CA ILE A 18 10.58 62.69 -49.85
C ILE A 18 10.49 61.50 -48.90
N SER A 19 10.70 60.28 -49.40
CA SER A 19 10.57 59.07 -48.61
C SER A 19 11.84 58.26 -48.75
N ALA A 20 12.50 58.02 -47.62
CA ALA A 20 13.53 57.01 -47.50
C ALA A 20 12.86 55.68 -47.10
N GLU A 21 13.29 54.58 -47.71
CA GLU A 21 12.81 53.25 -47.34
C GLU A 21 13.81 52.60 -46.38
N ILE A 22 13.34 52.15 -45.22
CA ILE A 22 14.15 51.41 -44.25
C ILE A 22 13.63 49.97 -44.21
N ILE A 23 14.51 49.00 -44.45
CA ILE A 23 14.17 47.57 -44.46
C ILE A 23 15.03 46.84 -43.44
N PHE A 24 14.41 46.08 -42.53
CA PHE A 24 15.12 45.25 -41.55
C PHE A 24 15.39 43.84 -42.06
N SER A 25 16.52 43.26 -41.65
CA SER A 25 16.77 41.83 -41.75
C SER A 25 15.86 41.03 -40.81
N GLN A 26 15.75 39.72 -41.05
CA GLN A 26 15.04 38.82 -40.13
C GLN A 26 15.76 38.75 -38.78
N THR A 27 14.99 38.76 -37.69
CA THR A 27 15.45 38.59 -36.30
C THR A 27 15.00 37.23 -35.78
N ASP A 28 15.66 36.71 -34.76
CA ASP A 28 15.14 35.56 -34.01
C ASP A 28 13.88 35.94 -33.25
N GLU A 29 13.06 34.96 -32.93
CA GLU A 29 11.76 35.18 -32.28
C GLU A 29 11.90 35.46 -30.78
N ILE A 30 12.92 34.89 -30.12
CA ILE A 30 13.11 34.96 -28.68
C ILE A 30 14.59 35.20 -28.37
N TYR A 31 14.86 36.16 -27.48
CA TYR A 31 16.16 36.42 -26.89
C TYR A 31 16.04 36.38 -25.37
N ASN A 32 17.07 35.87 -24.71
CA ASN A 32 17.20 35.93 -23.26
C ASN A 32 18.00 37.17 -22.82
N PHE A 33 17.83 37.59 -21.58
CA PHE A 33 18.68 38.63 -20.99
C PHE A 33 20.14 38.20 -21.02
N GLY A 34 21.02 39.15 -21.32
CA GLY A 34 22.45 38.91 -21.53
C GLY A 34 22.79 38.50 -22.96
N ASP A 35 21.82 38.18 -23.82
CA ASP A 35 22.10 37.84 -25.22
C ASP A 35 22.56 39.07 -26.01
N THR A 36 23.18 38.82 -27.17
CA THR A 36 23.53 39.88 -28.11
C THR A 36 22.53 39.86 -29.26
N PHE A 37 21.61 40.82 -29.26
CA PHE A 37 20.70 41.04 -30.38
C PHE A 37 21.49 41.59 -31.58
N PHE A 38 21.23 41.03 -32.76
CA PHE A 38 21.85 41.42 -34.02
C PHE A 38 20.83 41.47 -35.15
N THR A 39 20.75 42.61 -35.83
CA THR A 39 19.97 42.79 -37.06
C THR A 39 20.67 43.83 -37.91
N SER A 40 20.31 43.93 -39.19
CA SER A 40 20.75 45.03 -40.04
C SER A 40 19.56 45.78 -40.62
N ALA A 41 19.72 47.09 -40.78
CA ALA A 41 18.75 47.94 -41.45
C ALA A 41 19.38 48.47 -42.76
N THR A 42 18.71 48.23 -43.88
CA THR A 42 19.08 48.81 -45.17
C THR A 42 18.29 50.09 -45.37
N VAL A 43 18.98 51.22 -45.46
CA VAL A 43 18.39 52.54 -45.74
C VAL A 43 18.59 52.85 -47.21
N LYS A 44 17.50 53.10 -47.94
CA LYS A 44 17.51 53.44 -49.37
C LYS A 44 16.89 54.81 -49.57
N ALA A 45 17.58 55.68 -50.30
CA ALA A 45 17.10 57.02 -50.59
C ALA A 45 16.66 57.15 -52.06
N THR A 46 15.44 57.65 -52.28
CA THR A 46 14.95 57.95 -53.64
C THR A 46 15.45 59.29 -54.18
N GLU A 47 16.00 60.15 -53.30
CA GLU A 47 16.62 61.44 -53.58
C GLU A 47 17.81 61.61 -52.62
N ASP A 48 18.73 62.54 -52.92
CA ASP A 48 19.90 62.78 -52.06
C ASP A 48 19.45 63.23 -50.65
N ALA A 49 19.85 62.49 -49.62
CA ALA A 49 19.44 62.71 -48.23
C ALA A 49 20.60 62.53 -47.26
N GLY A 50 20.70 63.42 -46.28
CA GLY A 50 21.70 63.37 -45.22
C GLY A 50 21.08 63.68 -43.87
N ASP A 51 21.03 62.69 -42.98
CA ASP A 51 20.51 62.87 -41.62
C ASP A 51 21.08 61.84 -40.62
N ILE A 52 20.70 61.97 -39.37
CA ILE A 52 21.05 61.07 -38.29
C ILE A 52 20.08 59.88 -38.27
N PHE A 53 20.66 58.69 -38.43
CA PHE A 53 19.99 57.42 -38.16
C PHE A 53 19.95 57.15 -36.66
N ASN A 54 18.74 57.10 -36.09
CA ASN A 54 18.51 56.78 -34.69
C ASN A 54 17.79 55.43 -34.58
N THR A 55 18.12 54.65 -33.54
CA THR A 55 17.41 53.40 -33.25
C THR A 55 16.94 53.34 -31.81
N TYR A 56 15.72 52.86 -31.65
CA TYR A 56 15.07 52.70 -30.35
C TYR A 56 14.59 51.27 -30.18
N LEU A 57 14.84 50.68 -29.01
CA LEU A 57 14.16 49.48 -28.57
C LEU A 57 12.82 49.90 -27.98
N VAL A 58 11.75 49.30 -28.48
CA VAL A 58 10.38 49.56 -28.04
C VAL A 58 9.80 48.26 -27.51
N CYS A 59 9.70 48.15 -26.19
CA CYS A 59 9.07 47.02 -25.50
C CYS A 59 7.85 47.51 -24.74
N GLU A 60 6.69 46.89 -24.98
CA GLU A 60 5.42 47.27 -24.33
C GLU A 60 5.09 48.79 -24.43
N GLY A 61 5.56 49.46 -25.48
CA GLY A 61 5.38 50.89 -25.71
C GLY A 61 6.38 51.82 -25.01
N ILE A 62 7.33 51.30 -24.25
CA ILE A 62 8.43 52.08 -23.67
C ILE A 62 9.58 52.14 -24.67
N GLU A 63 9.93 53.34 -25.14
CA GLU A 63 11.05 53.55 -26.07
C GLU A 63 12.35 53.82 -25.31
N LYS A 64 13.43 53.14 -25.70
CA LYS A 64 14.79 53.33 -25.19
C LYS A 64 15.76 53.44 -26.36
N GLU A 65 16.56 54.49 -26.40
CA GLU A 65 17.62 54.64 -27.41
C GLU A 65 18.72 53.59 -27.16
N VAL A 66 19.09 52.80 -28.19
CA VAL A 66 19.92 51.59 -28.01
C VAL A 66 21.20 51.54 -28.84
N VAL A 67 21.31 52.28 -29.93
CA VAL A 67 22.56 52.40 -30.73
C VAL A 67 22.99 53.86 -30.80
N PRO A 68 24.30 54.15 -30.76
CA PRO A 68 24.80 55.49 -31.03
C PRO A 68 24.29 56.05 -32.37
N LYS A 69 24.03 57.35 -32.37
CA LYS A 69 23.62 58.11 -33.55
C LYS A 69 24.68 58.03 -34.64
N GLN A 70 24.29 57.55 -35.82
CA GLN A 70 25.14 57.51 -37.01
C GLN A 70 24.62 58.51 -38.04
N TYR A 71 25.50 59.36 -38.58
CA TYR A 71 25.14 60.22 -39.70
C TYR A 71 25.30 59.43 -40.99
N ILE A 72 24.26 59.41 -41.81
CA ILE A 72 24.19 58.68 -43.08
C ILE A 72 23.92 59.71 -44.18
N GLU A 73 24.74 59.70 -45.22
CA GLU A 73 24.59 60.54 -46.41
C GLU A 73 24.48 59.64 -47.63
N LEU A 74 23.30 59.65 -48.26
CA LEU A 74 22.95 58.78 -49.37
C LEU A 74 22.68 59.61 -50.61
N GLN A 75 23.26 59.22 -51.73
CA GLN A 75 22.84 59.71 -53.04
C GLN A 75 21.59 58.96 -53.52
N THR A 76 20.89 59.55 -54.48
CA THR A 76 19.74 58.94 -55.15
C THR A 76 20.10 57.53 -55.64
N THR A 77 19.31 56.52 -55.24
CA THR A 77 19.52 55.07 -55.52
C THR A 77 20.66 54.39 -54.76
N GLU A 78 21.35 55.09 -53.87
CA GLU A 78 22.33 54.51 -52.96
C GLU A 78 21.64 53.80 -51.78
N GLU A 79 22.28 52.75 -51.28
CA GLU A 79 21.80 51.98 -50.13
C GLU A 79 22.94 51.85 -49.12
N GLU A 80 22.65 52.12 -47.85
CA GLU A 80 23.59 51.89 -46.75
C GLU A 80 23.02 50.83 -45.80
N ILE A 81 23.88 49.88 -45.41
CA ILE A 81 23.53 48.84 -44.44
C ILE A 81 24.09 49.24 -43.08
N VAL A 82 23.20 49.42 -42.12
CA VAL A 82 23.55 49.73 -40.74
C VAL A 82 23.40 48.47 -39.90
N ASP A 83 24.51 48.00 -39.34
CA ASP A 83 24.52 46.87 -38.41
C ASP A 83 24.09 47.33 -37.01
N ILE A 84 22.99 46.78 -36.53
CA ILE A 84 22.42 47.07 -35.21
C ILE A 84 22.81 45.90 -34.30
N ARG A 85 23.78 46.17 -33.40
CA ARG A 85 24.24 45.21 -32.40
C ARG A 85 23.97 45.75 -31.01
N LEU A 86 23.18 45.01 -30.23
CA LEU A 86 22.73 45.41 -28.90
C LEU A 86 22.96 44.29 -27.89
N LYS A 87 23.62 44.58 -26.77
CA LYS A 87 23.72 43.65 -25.64
C LYS A 87 22.51 43.85 -24.72
N LEU A 88 21.72 42.80 -24.48
CA LEU A 88 20.48 42.86 -23.72
C LEU A 88 20.75 42.79 -22.20
N ILE A 89 21.44 43.79 -21.66
CA ILE A 89 21.78 43.89 -20.23
C ILE A 89 21.12 45.10 -19.59
N GLU A 90 20.92 45.04 -18.27
CA GLU A 90 20.20 46.06 -17.51
C GLU A 90 20.77 47.47 -17.68
N SER A 91 22.10 47.61 -17.76
CA SER A 91 22.75 48.90 -17.97
C SER A 91 22.40 49.58 -19.31
N ILE A 92 21.90 48.81 -20.29
CA ILE A 92 21.54 49.31 -21.62
C ILE A 92 20.02 49.37 -21.78
N ILE A 93 19.33 48.25 -21.57
CA ILE A 93 17.88 48.14 -21.81
C ILE A 93 17.03 48.35 -20.54
N GLY A 94 17.65 48.53 -19.38
CA GLY A 94 16.95 48.56 -18.10
C GLY A 94 16.27 47.22 -17.80
N SER A 95 15.05 47.29 -17.26
CA SER A 95 14.21 46.13 -16.96
C SER A 95 13.23 45.77 -18.09
N GLN A 96 13.46 46.24 -19.32
CA GLN A 96 12.53 46.02 -20.44
C GLN A 96 12.51 44.53 -20.86
N LYS A 97 11.32 43.94 -20.92
CA LYS A 97 11.07 42.55 -21.28
C LYS A 97 9.72 42.40 -21.98
N GLY A 98 9.44 41.22 -22.55
CA GLY A 98 8.21 40.93 -23.27
C GLY A 98 8.32 41.18 -24.77
N ASP A 99 7.20 41.55 -25.41
CA ASP A 99 7.14 41.81 -26.85
C ASP A 99 7.83 43.13 -27.21
N CYS A 100 8.91 43.03 -27.96
CA CYS A 100 9.80 44.12 -28.33
C CYS A 100 9.92 44.26 -29.86
N LYS A 101 10.24 45.48 -30.29
CA LYS A 101 10.58 45.83 -31.69
C LYS A 101 11.72 46.85 -31.70
N ILE A 102 12.49 46.86 -32.78
CA ILE A 102 13.42 47.97 -33.07
C ILE A 102 12.69 48.98 -33.94
N LYS A 103 12.72 50.25 -33.53
CA LYS A 103 12.24 51.39 -34.29
C LYS A 103 13.45 52.13 -34.83
N ALA A 104 13.61 52.16 -36.15
CA ALA A 104 14.60 53.00 -36.82
C ALA A 104 13.96 54.31 -37.27
N VAL A 105 14.68 55.42 -37.11
CA VAL A 105 14.26 56.76 -37.52
C VAL A 105 15.37 57.38 -38.36
N PHE A 106 15.04 57.78 -39.58
CA PHE A 106 15.94 58.50 -40.49
C PHE A 106 15.14 59.60 -41.18
N SER A 107 15.60 60.86 -41.10
CA SER A 107 14.77 62.00 -41.54
C SER A 107 13.42 62.03 -40.81
N ASN A 108 12.31 62.11 -41.54
CA ASN A 108 10.96 62.08 -40.97
C ASN A 108 10.32 60.68 -40.98
N ASP A 109 11.01 59.69 -41.54
CA ASP A 109 10.50 58.34 -41.71
C ASP A 109 10.85 57.48 -40.50
N ASN A 110 9.92 56.62 -40.09
CA ASN A 110 10.15 55.62 -39.09
C ASN A 110 9.60 54.26 -39.53
N VAL A 111 10.36 53.21 -39.22
CA VAL A 111 9.99 51.83 -39.53
C VAL A 111 10.28 50.96 -38.32
N PHE A 112 9.42 49.97 -38.10
CA PHE A 112 9.61 48.96 -37.06
C PHE A 112 10.12 47.66 -37.67
N SER A 113 11.01 46.97 -36.95
CA SER A 113 11.38 45.59 -37.22
C SER A 113 10.22 44.64 -36.97
N ASN A 114 10.43 43.36 -37.30
CA ASN A 114 9.61 42.27 -36.78
C ASN A 114 9.62 42.28 -35.25
N SER A 115 8.53 41.80 -34.64
CA SER A 115 8.46 41.59 -33.19
C SER A 115 9.30 40.40 -32.76
N PHE A 116 9.94 40.53 -31.60
CA PHE A 116 10.64 39.46 -30.91
C PHE A 116 10.41 39.59 -29.39
N ILE A 117 10.65 38.52 -28.65
CA ILE A 117 10.45 38.47 -27.20
C ILE A 117 11.80 38.60 -26.49
N ILE A 118 11.89 39.49 -25.50
CA ILE A 118 12.99 39.48 -24.53
C ILE A 118 12.50 38.80 -23.25
N SER A 119 13.13 37.68 -22.89
CA SER A 119 12.78 36.88 -21.72
C SER A 119 13.92 36.76 -20.72
N ASN A 120 13.58 36.51 -19.46
CA ASN A 120 14.53 36.11 -18.43
C ASN A 120 14.26 34.68 -17.92
N LEU A 121 13.38 33.93 -18.59
CA LEU A 121 12.93 32.63 -18.12
C LEU A 121 13.93 31.51 -18.47
N ILE A 122 14.07 30.57 -17.53
CA ILE A 122 14.82 29.32 -17.69
C ILE A 122 13.83 28.16 -17.55
N ASN A 123 13.80 27.29 -18.55
CA ASN A 123 13.05 26.04 -18.54
C ASN A 123 13.90 24.96 -17.87
N ILE A 124 13.38 24.37 -16.79
CA ILE A 124 14.07 23.35 -16.00
C ILE A 124 13.33 22.02 -16.17
N ASN A 125 14.05 20.99 -16.62
CA ASN A 125 13.59 19.62 -16.62
C ASN A 125 14.40 18.80 -15.61
N LEU A 126 13.71 18.14 -14.68
CA LEU A 126 14.32 17.54 -13.51
C LEU A 126 13.98 16.06 -13.40
N SER A 127 14.99 15.26 -13.09
CA SER A 127 14.92 13.82 -12.86
C SER A 127 15.43 13.52 -11.45
N ILE A 128 14.62 12.81 -10.66
CA ILE A 128 15.02 12.27 -9.36
C ILE A 128 14.93 10.74 -9.47
N ASN A 129 15.96 10.05 -8.97
CA ASN A 129 16.05 8.60 -9.01
C ASN A 129 14.82 7.87 -8.40
N LYS A 130 14.22 8.45 -7.36
CA LYS A 130 12.98 7.98 -6.71
C LYS A 130 12.32 9.10 -5.91
N ILE A 131 11.16 8.84 -5.34
CA ILE A 131 10.39 9.81 -4.54
C ILE A 131 10.34 9.47 -3.05
N ASP A 132 10.65 8.23 -2.66
CA ASP A 132 10.65 7.76 -1.28
C ASP A 132 12.07 7.39 -0.83
N PHE A 133 12.57 8.03 0.21
CA PHE A 133 13.93 7.87 0.72
C PHE A 133 13.94 7.49 2.20
N LYS A 134 14.99 6.78 2.60
CA LYS A 134 15.31 6.60 4.02
C LYS A 134 16.22 7.75 4.49
N PRO A 135 16.25 8.04 5.80
CA PRO A 135 17.32 8.84 6.38
C PRO A 135 18.71 8.28 5.97
N GLU A 136 19.69 9.17 5.82
CA GLU A 136 21.07 8.88 5.36
C GLU A 136 21.19 8.31 3.92
N GLU A 137 20.08 8.15 3.20
CA GLU A 137 20.13 7.70 1.81
C GLU A 137 20.47 8.84 0.86
N THR A 138 21.44 8.63 -0.04
CA THR A 138 21.84 9.64 -1.03
C THR A 138 20.70 9.92 -2.01
N ILE A 139 20.28 11.17 -2.03
CA ILE A 139 19.35 11.75 -2.98
C ILE A 139 20.17 12.36 -4.10
N SER A 140 19.90 11.93 -5.33
CA SER A 140 20.57 12.42 -6.53
C SER A 140 19.52 13.09 -7.41
N ILE A 141 19.72 14.38 -7.66
CA ILE A 141 18.86 15.22 -8.49
C ILE A 141 19.65 15.63 -9.71
N GLU A 142 19.22 15.12 -10.86
CA GLU A 142 19.77 15.48 -12.16
C GLU A 142 18.83 16.46 -12.85
N GLY A 143 19.37 17.52 -13.44
CA GLY A 143 18.56 18.50 -14.13
C GLY A 143 19.18 19.01 -15.41
N VAL A 144 18.31 19.42 -16.34
CA VAL A 144 18.65 20.14 -17.55
C VAL A 144 17.97 21.51 -17.49
N ALA A 145 18.76 22.57 -17.60
CA ALA A 145 18.31 23.96 -17.62
C ALA A 145 18.61 24.57 -19.00
N ILE A 146 17.56 25.03 -19.66
CA ILE A 146 17.61 25.60 -21.01
C ILE A 146 16.97 26.99 -20.94
N LYS A 147 17.61 28.00 -21.51
CA LYS A 147 17.05 29.34 -21.68
C LYS A 147 15.81 29.26 -22.59
N GLU A 148 14.91 30.25 -22.53
CA GLU A 148 13.70 30.23 -23.38
C GLU A 148 14.01 30.30 -24.88
N ASN A 149 15.13 30.91 -25.26
CA ASN A 149 15.68 30.91 -26.62
C ASN A 149 16.21 29.53 -27.10
N GLY A 150 16.26 28.52 -26.23
CA GLY A 150 16.73 27.17 -26.53
C GLY A 150 18.22 26.91 -26.26
N GLU A 151 18.99 27.93 -25.85
CA GLU A 151 20.40 27.77 -25.50
C GLU A 151 20.59 27.09 -24.14
N ALA A 152 21.68 26.35 -24.01
CA ALA A 152 22.08 25.74 -22.76
C ALA A 152 22.49 26.82 -21.74
N LEU A 153 22.06 26.67 -20.49
CA LEU A 153 22.40 27.62 -19.43
C LEU A 153 23.82 27.39 -18.90
N GLU A 154 24.58 28.47 -18.73
CA GLU A 154 25.79 28.53 -17.89
C GLU A 154 25.46 29.36 -16.64
N GLY A 155 25.41 28.73 -15.46
CA GLY A 155 24.90 29.43 -14.29
C GLY A 155 25.03 28.67 -12.98
N PHE A 156 24.07 28.88 -12.09
CA PHE A 156 24.03 28.30 -10.76
C PHE A 156 22.66 27.69 -10.48
N VAL A 157 22.65 26.69 -9.61
CA VAL A 157 21.44 26.10 -9.06
C VAL A 157 21.53 26.12 -7.53
N GLU A 158 20.46 26.55 -6.88
CA GLU A 158 20.31 26.57 -5.44
C GLU A 158 19.14 25.68 -5.04
N LEU A 159 19.40 24.67 -4.21
CA LEU A 159 18.42 23.80 -3.60
C LEU A 159 18.17 24.25 -2.16
N ASN A 160 16.90 24.46 -1.83
CA ASN A 160 16.42 24.76 -0.50
C ASN A 160 15.40 23.72 -0.03
N ILE A 161 15.53 23.31 1.23
CA ILE A 161 14.52 22.51 1.94
C ILE A 161 14.28 23.20 3.28
N SER A 162 13.24 24.03 3.33
CA SER A 162 12.98 24.96 4.45
C SER A 162 12.78 24.24 5.79
N GLU A 163 12.21 23.03 5.79
CA GLU A 163 11.93 22.28 7.01
C GLU A 163 13.17 21.66 7.67
N GLN A 164 14.33 21.66 7.01
CA GLN A 164 15.56 21.03 7.50
C GLN A 164 16.80 21.94 7.46
N ASP A 165 16.64 23.23 7.12
CA ASP A 165 17.77 24.18 6.97
C ASP A 165 18.84 23.67 5.98
N ILE A 166 18.42 22.92 4.97
CA ILE A 166 19.32 22.39 3.92
C ILE A 166 19.38 23.40 2.79
N HIS A 167 20.57 23.94 2.58
CA HIS A 167 20.90 24.93 1.55
C HIS A 167 22.11 24.46 0.76
N ILE A 168 21.91 24.08 -0.51
CA ILE A 168 22.97 23.57 -1.38
C ILE A 168 23.05 24.43 -2.63
N LYS A 169 24.27 24.76 -3.04
CA LYS A 169 24.54 25.57 -4.21
C LYS A 169 25.55 24.88 -5.11
N GLU A 170 25.16 24.68 -6.36
CA GLU A 170 25.98 24.05 -7.38
C GLU A 170 26.02 24.90 -8.66
N THR A 171 26.95 24.55 -9.55
CA THR A 171 27.08 25.18 -10.88
C THR A 171 26.31 24.40 -11.94
N VAL A 172 25.76 25.12 -12.91
CA VAL A 172 25.16 24.57 -14.13
C VAL A 172 26.15 24.77 -15.28
N THR A 173 26.55 23.68 -15.92
CA THR A 173 27.50 23.68 -17.06
C THR A 173 26.87 22.98 -18.24
N GLU A 174 26.92 23.59 -19.42
CA GLU A 174 26.26 23.13 -20.65
C GLU A 174 24.77 22.80 -20.40
N GLY A 175 24.11 23.62 -19.58
CA GLY A 175 22.71 23.45 -19.23
C GLY A 175 22.43 22.21 -18.38
N ARG A 176 23.43 21.58 -17.75
CA ARG A 176 23.24 20.39 -16.90
C ARG A 176 23.77 20.62 -15.50
N PHE A 177 23.11 20.00 -14.53
CA PHE A 177 23.55 19.99 -13.13
C PHE A 177 23.22 18.66 -12.44
N LEU A 178 23.98 18.36 -11.40
CA LEU A 178 23.80 17.22 -10.52
C LEU A 178 23.94 17.70 -9.07
N ILE A 179 22.95 17.42 -8.24
CA ILE A 179 22.98 17.72 -6.81
C ILE A 179 22.85 16.41 -6.05
N GLU A 180 23.78 16.17 -5.13
CA GLU A 180 23.77 15.00 -4.25
C GLU A 180 23.74 15.42 -2.78
N PHE A 181 22.80 14.89 -2.01
CA PHE A 181 22.69 15.17 -0.58
C PHE A 181 22.01 14.04 0.18
N GLN A 182 22.02 14.12 1.51
CA GLN A 182 21.41 13.14 2.41
C GLN A 182 20.66 13.86 3.53
N PHE A 183 19.54 13.29 3.96
CA PHE A 183 18.88 13.73 5.20
C PHE A 183 19.59 13.15 6.43
N PRO A 184 19.71 13.91 7.53
CA PRO A 184 20.20 13.40 8.82
C PRO A 184 19.46 12.14 9.28
N LYS A 185 20.13 11.28 10.05
CA LYS A 185 19.59 9.99 10.52
C LYS A 185 18.28 10.12 11.30
N ASP A 186 18.14 11.19 12.06
CA ASP A 186 17.02 11.53 12.95
C ASP A 186 15.93 12.36 12.25
N THR A 187 15.99 12.50 10.92
CA THR A 187 14.95 13.19 10.16
C THR A 187 13.61 12.47 10.31
N SER A 188 12.56 13.18 10.69
CA SER A 188 11.20 12.64 10.79
C SER A 188 10.68 12.11 9.45
N ALA A 189 9.85 11.08 9.50
CA ALA A 189 9.13 10.68 8.29
C ALA A 189 8.10 11.74 7.89
N GLY A 190 7.92 11.95 6.59
CA GLY A 190 7.06 13.01 6.11
C GLY A 190 7.34 13.40 4.67
N GLN A 191 6.56 14.36 4.16
CA GLN A 191 6.80 14.97 2.85
C GLN A 191 7.61 16.24 3.03
N TYR A 192 8.64 16.40 2.19
CA TYR A 192 9.52 17.56 2.16
C TYR A 192 9.44 18.21 0.78
N LEU A 193 9.25 19.53 0.76
CA LEU A 193 9.24 20.32 -0.45
C LEU A 193 10.67 20.73 -0.79
N ILE A 194 11.20 20.21 -1.89
CA ILE A 194 12.44 20.69 -2.47
C ILE A 194 12.11 21.87 -3.38
N GLU A 195 12.76 22.99 -3.13
CA GLU A 195 12.71 24.19 -3.96
C GLU A 195 14.04 24.35 -4.68
N LEU A 196 14.00 24.35 -6.00
CA LEU A 196 15.18 24.53 -6.85
C LEU A 196 15.07 25.84 -7.61
N ASN A 197 16.01 26.73 -7.36
CA ASN A 197 16.16 27.99 -8.07
C ASN A 197 17.38 27.90 -8.97
N VAL A 198 17.19 28.04 -10.27
CA VAL A 198 18.27 28.06 -11.26
C VAL A 198 18.39 29.47 -11.80
N TYR A 199 19.60 30.01 -11.85
CA TYR A 199 19.80 31.38 -12.33
C TYR A 199 21.17 31.59 -12.98
N GLU A 200 21.26 32.59 -13.85
CA GLU A 200 22.49 33.10 -14.45
C GLU A 200 22.79 34.48 -13.90
N LYS A 201 24.08 34.80 -13.74
CA LYS A 201 24.54 36.11 -13.27
C LYS A 201 25.33 36.84 -14.34
N ASP A 202 25.21 38.16 -14.38
CA ASP A 202 26.09 39.02 -15.17
C ASP A 202 27.46 39.22 -14.49
N LYS A 203 28.31 40.07 -15.12
CA LYS A 203 29.64 40.41 -14.61
C LYS A 203 29.61 41.21 -13.31
N ASP A 204 28.50 41.89 -13.04
CA ASP A 204 28.28 42.70 -11.84
C ASP A 204 27.68 41.87 -10.70
N GLY A 205 27.32 40.60 -10.96
CA GLY A 205 26.79 39.64 -10.01
C GLY A 205 25.27 39.64 -9.88
N ASN A 206 24.56 40.40 -10.71
CA ASN A 206 23.10 40.47 -10.74
C ASN A 206 22.52 39.29 -11.49
N SER A 207 21.38 38.77 -11.03
CA SER A 207 20.69 37.67 -11.71
C SER A 207 19.96 38.20 -12.95
N ILE A 208 20.32 37.68 -14.12
CA ILE A 208 19.78 38.13 -15.41
C ILE A 208 18.77 37.16 -16.00
N ASN A 209 18.90 35.86 -15.73
CA ASN A 209 17.94 34.83 -16.08
C ASN A 209 17.65 33.98 -14.85
N ASN A 210 16.39 33.55 -14.69
CA ASN A 210 15.95 32.75 -13.56
C ASN A 210 14.86 31.74 -13.95
N GLY A 211 14.86 30.61 -13.25
CA GLY A 211 13.82 29.60 -13.30
C GLY A 211 13.67 28.95 -11.94
N PHE A 212 12.48 28.44 -11.64
CA PHE A 212 12.23 27.74 -10.38
C PHE A 212 11.44 26.46 -10.65
N VAL A 213 11.71 25.43 -9.86
CA VAL A 213 10.92 24.18 -9.86
C VAL A 213 10.82 23.63 -8.45
N ASN A 214 9.62 23.20 -8.07
CA ASN A 214 9.36 22.62 -6.77
C ASN A 214 8.96 21.15 -6.91
N LYS A 215 9.47 20.30 -6.02
CA LYS A 215 9.16 18.85 -6.02
C LYS A 215 9.02 18.33 -4.60
N ASN A 216 7.97 17.55 -4.36
CA ASN A 216 7.83 16.81 -3.11
C ASN A 216 8.60 15.48 -3.17
N ILE A 217 9.33 15.20 -2.11
CA ILE A 217 9.89 13.88 -1.80
C ILE A 217 9.37 13.42 -0.44
N ALA A 218 9.43 12.13 -0.17
CA ALA A 218 8.99 11.55 1.10
C ALA A 218 10.15 10.84 1.82
N ILE A 219 10.29 11.10 3.11
CA ILE A 219 11.12 10.31 4.01
C ILE A 219 10.24 9.27 4.68
N ILE A 220 10.59 7.99 4.54
CA ILE A 220 9.82 6.89 5.14
C ILE A 220 10.28 6.62 6.57
N GLN A 221 9.36 6.15 7.42
CA GLN A 221 9.71 5.67 8.76
C GLN A 221 10.61 4.44 8.65
N VAL A 222 11.69 4.44 9.43
CA VAL A 222 12.59 3.30 9.55
C VAL A 222 12.56 2.81 10.98
N PRO A 223 12.15 1.56 11.24
CA PRO A 223 12.21 0.99 12.58
C PRO A 223 13.64 1.01 13.12
N THR A 224 13.83 1.57 14.31
CA THR A 224 15.15 1.65 14.97
C THR A 224 15.20 0.91 16.30
N SER A 225 14.08 0.84 17.02
CA SER A 225 14.00 0.14 18.30
C SER A 225 12.64 -0.51 18.51
N LEU A 226 12.62 -1.55 19.34
CA LEU A 226 11.44 -2.32 19.69
C LEU A 226 11.42 -2.49 21.21
N GLU A 227 10.46 -1.84 21.86
CA GLU A 227 10.24 -1.89 23.30
C GLU A 227 9.24 -3.00 23.65
N ILE A 228 9.49 -3.73 24.73
CA ILE A 228 8.56 -4.70 25.31
C ILE A 228 7.97 -4.07 26.57
N VAL A 229 6.65 -3.92 26.62
CA VAL A 229 5.95 -3.33 27.76
C VAL A 229 5.03 -4.37 28.38
N PHE A 230 5.27 -4.66 29.65
CA PHE A 230 4.38 -5.46 30.49
C PHE A 230 3.42 -4.56 31.28
N GLU A 231 2.18 -5.01 31.48
CA GLU A 231 1.31 -4.36 32.47
C GLU A 231 1.84 -4.61 33.89
N ASN A 232 2.25 -5.86 34.17
CA ASN A 232 3.00 -6.26 35.35
C ASN A 232 4.07 -7.29 34.92
N ASN A 233 5.31 -7.10 35.36
CA ASN A 233 6.40 -8.05 35.15
C ASN A 233 6.36 -9.23 36.15
N GLU A 234 5.51 -9.15 37.17
CA GLU A 234 5.24 -10.22 38.13
C GLU A 234 3.75 -10.60 38.00
N VAL A 235 3.48 -11.86 37.64
CA VAL A 235 2.13 -12.34 37.34
C VAL A 235 1.73 -13.41 38.34
N GLU A 236 0.55 -13.26 38.95
CA GLU A 236 -0.01 -14.31 39.79
C GLU A 236 -0.54 -15.47 38.94
N PRO A 237 -0.35 -16.73 39.38
CA PRO A 237 -0.93 -17.88 38.71
C PRO A 237 -2.46 -17.79 38.73
N GLY A 238 -3.09 -18.17 37.61
CA GLY A 238 -4.54 -18.03 37.38
C GLY A 238 -4.96 -16.66 36.84
N THR A 239 -4.03 -15.73 36.63
CA THR A 239 -4.28 -14.44 35.98
C THR A 239 -3.67 -14.38 34.57
N ASN A 240 -3.93 -13.31 33.83
CA ASN A 240 -3.38 -13.13 32.47
C ASN A 240 -2.10 -12.29 32.52
N LEU A 241 -1.03 -12.77 31.88
CA LEU A 241 0.06 -11.93 31.45
C LEU A 241 -0.47 -10.98 30.37
N LYS A 242 -0.26 -9.67 30.55
CA LYS A 242 -0.50 -8.67 29.51
C LYS A 242 0.82 -8.07 29.05
N VAL A 243 1.16 -8.32 27.78
CA VAL A 243 2.40 -7.84 27.17
C VAL A 243 2.13 -7.27 25.78
N LYS A 244 2.84 -6.21 25.40
CA LYS A 244 2.79 -5.64 24.05
C LYS A 244 4.18 -5.21 23.57
N GLY A 245 4.33 -5.16 22.25
CA GLY A 245 5.50 -4.58 21.60
C GLY A 245 5.20 -3.18 21.09
N ILE A 246 6.10 -2.22 21.31
CA ILE A 246 6.05 -0.88 20.73
C ILE A 246 7.25 -0.71 19.81
N LEU A 247 7.00 -0.46 18.53
CA LEU A 247 8.05 -0.22 17.55
C LEU A 247 8.25 1.28 17.40
N HIS A 248 9.50 1.75 17.46
CA HIS A 248 9.84 3.16 17.30
C HIS A 248 10.65 3.41 16.03
N ASP A 249 10.43 4.58 15.42
CA ASP A 249 11.16 5.05 14.25
C ASP A 249 12.46 5.79 14.61
N GLN A 250 13.11 6.40 13.63
CA GLN A 250 14.36 7.13 13.79
C GLN A 250 14.27 8.38 14.70
N THR A 251 13.07 8.86 14.98
CA THR A 251 12.79 10.00 15.87
C THR A 251 12.30 9.56 17.25
N GLY A 252 12.03 8.26 17.43
CA GLY A 252 11.40 7.72 18.63
C GLY A 252 9.87 7.69 18.57
N GLU A 253 9.27 8.16 17.47
CA GLU A 253 7.82 8.07 17.27
C GLU A 253 7.38 6.62 17.04
N LYS A 254 6.14 6.31 17.43
CA LYS A 254 5.59 4.96 17.30
C LYS A 254 5.29 4.63 15.83
N ILE A 255 5.63 3.42 15.42
CA ILE A 255 5.28 2.88 14.10
C ILE A 255 4.09 1.93 14.25
N GLU A 256 3.03 2.16 13.47
CA GLU A 256 1.93 1.21 13.31
C GLU A 256 2.37 0.05 12.41
N SER A 257 2.62 -1.12 13.00
CA SER A 257 3.07 -2.32 12.29
C SER A 257 2.56 -3.58 13.01
N THR A 258 3.05 -4.75 12.61
CA THR A 258 2.77 -6.03 13.25
C THR A 258 4.00 -6.57 13.95
N THR A 259 3.86 -7.01 15.19
CA THR A 259 4.89 -7.69 15.98
C THR A 259 4.55 -9.16 16.13
N ASN A 260 5.56 -10.03 16.06
CA ASN A 260 5.46 -11.44 16.40
C ASN A 260 5.96 -11.64 17.83
N ILE A 261 5.04 -12.01 18.72
CA ILE A 261 5.26 -12.22 20.15
C ILE A 261 5.40 -13.72 20.42
N ILE A 262 6.52 -14.11 21.01
CA ILE A 262 6.86 -15.49 21.37
C ILE A 262 7.09 -15.55 22.88
N ILE A 263 6.34 -16.40 23.58
CA ILE A 263 6.50 -16.66 25.00
C ILE A 263 7.21 -18.01 25.17
N LYS A 264 8.31 -18.01 25.91
CA LYS A 264 9.10 -19.18 26.24
C LYS A 264 9.09 -19.44 27.75
N ASN A 265 9.08 -20.71 28.13
CA ASN A 265 9.30 -21.10 29.53
C ASN A 265 10.80 -21.07 29.87
N LYS A 266 11.15 -21.40 31.13
CA LYS A 266 12.54 -21.47 31.61
C LYS A 266 13.45 -22.48 30.87
N TYR A 267 12.86 -23.38 30.08
CA TYR A 267 13.57 -24.38 29.28
C TYR A 267 13.73 -23.95 27.81
N ASP A 268 13.44 -22.67 27.50
CA ASP A 268 13.40 -22.11 26.15
C ASP A 268 12.37 -22.76 25.20
N GLU A 269 11.40 -23.49 25.74
CA GLU A 269 10.34 -24.09 24.93
C GLU A 269 9.26 -23.05 24.62
N ILE A 270 8.85 -22.99 23.34
CA ILE A 270 7.82 -22.06 22.90
C ILE A 270 6.45 -22.51 23.40
N VAL A 271 5.91 -21.79 24.37
CA VAL A 271 4.57 -22.02 24.93
C VAL A 271 3.51 -21.36 24.06
N LYS A 272 3.80 -20.15 23.55
CA LYS A 272 2.88 -19.38 22.70
C LYS A 272 3.63 -18.59 21.65
N GLN A 273 3.04 -18.53 20.45
CA GLN A 273 3.46 -17.63 19.38
C GLN A 273 2.24 -17.01 18.71
N THR A 274 2.24 -15.70 18.53
CA THR A 274 1.17 -14.97 17.84
C THR A 274 1.65 -13.65 17.28
N GLU A 275 0.97 -13.18 16.23
CA GLU A 275 1.14 -11.83 15.69
C GLU A 275 0.11 -10.88 16.33
N LYS A 276 0.54 -9.65 16.64
CA LYS A 276 -0.27 -8.56 17.20
C LYS A 276 0.13 -7.23 16.57
N SER A 277 -0.80 -6.29 16.49
CA SER A 277 -0.43 -4.92 16.10
C SER A 277 0.49 -4.30 17.15
N THR A 278 1.38 -3.40 16.73
CA THR A 278 2.17 -2.60 17.68
C THR A 278 1.24 -1.83 18.61
N ASP A 279 1.67 -1.66 19.86
CA ASP A 279 0.89 -1.04 20.94
C ASP A 279 -0.39 -1.80 21.37
N GLU A 280 -0.66 -2.99 20.81
CA GLU A 280 -1.78 -3.86 21.21
C GLU A 280 -1.35 -4.92 22.23
N PHE A 281 -2.10 -5.05 23.33
CA PHE A 281 -1.83 -6.08 24.34
C PHE A 281 -2.19 -7.48 23.85
N LEU A 282 -1.24 -8.40 24.02
CA LEU A 282 -1.48 -9.83 24.10
C LEU A 282 -1.86 -10.19 25.53
N GLU A 283 -3.04 -10.77 25.71
CA GLU A 283 -3.41 -11.45 26.94
C GLU A 283 -3.10 -12.94 26.83
N PHE A 284 -2.23 -13.43 27.71
CA PHE A 284 -1.85 -14.83 27.78
C PHE A 284 -2.19 -15.40 29.17
N PRO A 285 -3.12 -16.36 29.29
CA PRO A 285 -3.52 -16.90 30.58
C PRO A 285 -2.42 -17.77 31.18
N ILE A 286 -2.05 -17.49 32.43
CA ILE A 286 -1.16 -18.34 33.23
C ILE A 286 -2.03 -19.32 34.01
N GLU A 287 -1.80 -20.62 33.85
CA GLU A 287 -2.57 -21.63 34.60
C GLU A 287 -2.30 -21.49 36.11
N TYR A 288 -3.31 -21.76 36.93
CA TYR A 288 -3.23 -21.55 38.39
C TYR A 288 -2.21 -22.48 39.07
N ASN A 289 -1.83 -23.58 38.42
CA ASN A 289 -0.89 -24.58 38.90
C ASN A 289 0.49 -24.46 38.25
N ASN A 290 0.72 -23.43 37.43
CA ASN A 290 2.06 -23.18 36.88
C ASN A 290 3.03 -22.83 38.00
N PRO A 291 4.14 -23.58 38.16
CA PRO A 291 5.08 -23.34 39.24
C PRO A 291 5.71 -21.95 39.12
N PRO A 292 6.22 -21.39 40.24
CA PRO A 292 6.89 -20.10 40.24
C PRO A 292 8.20 -20.19 39.47
N GLU A 293 8.27 -19.46 38.35
CA GLU A 293 9.37 -19.52 37.39
C GLU A 293 9.49 -18.21 36.63
N GLU A 294 10.70 -17.91 36.15
CA GLU A 294 10.97 -16.82 35.24
C GLU A 294 10.78 -17.30 33.79
N TRP A 295 9.95 -16.58 33.03
CA TRP A 295 9.64 -16.86 31.63
C TRP A 295 10.10 -15.70 30.75
N ASN A 296 10.44 -16.00 29.49
CA ASN A 296 10.93 -15.01 28.54
C ASN A 296 9.89 -14.69 27.48
N VAL A 297 9.76 -13.41 27.14
CA VAL A 297 9.00 -12.92 26.00
C VAL A 297 9.97 -12.36 24.97
N VAL A 298 9.98 -12.96 23.79
CA VAL A 298 10.70 -12.45 22.62
C VAL A 298 9.69 -11.79 21.70
N ILE A 299 9.87 -10.49 21.44
CA ILE A 299 9.08 -9.76 20.45
C ILE A 299 9.98 -9.46 19.27
N SER A 300 9.47 -9.67 18.06
CA SER A 300 10.17 -9.35 16.81
C SER A 300 9.27 -8.59 15.85
N SER A 301 9.84 -7.61 15.15
CA SER A 301 9.22 -6.90 14.03
C SER A 301 10.31 -6.61 12.99
N ASP A 302 10.02 -6.92 11.72
CA ASP A 302 10.95 -6.78 10.61
C ASP A 302 12.30 -7.52 10.85
N LYS A 303 13.35 -6.75 11.17
CA LYS A 303 14.71 -7.25 11.46
C LYS A 303 15.14 -6.98 12.90
N ILE A 304 14.26 -6.41 13.72
CA ILE A 304 14.54 -6.05 15.10
C ILE A 304 13.84 -7.07 15.99
N SER A 305 14.56 -7.56 16.99
CA SER A 305 14.01 -8.41 18.03
C SER A 305 14.50 -7.92 19.38
N ASN A 306 13.63 -7.99 20.38
CA ASN A 306 13.99 -7.73 21.76
C ASN A 306 13.47 -8.89 22.63
N GLU A 307 14.05 -9.08 23.80
CA GLU A 307 13.69 -10.13 24.75
C GLU A 307 13.65 -9.53 26.16
N ALA A 308 12.61 -9.88 26.91
CA ALA A 308 12.44 -9.46 28.29
C ALA A 308 11.78 -10.59 29.09
N SER A 309 12.07 -10.66 30.38
CA SER A 309 11.53 -11.69 31.26
C SER A 309 10.41 -11.18 32.15
N PHE A 310 9.56 -12.11 32.61
CA PHE A 310 8.56 -11.89 33.65
C PHE A 310 8.54 -13.08 34.61
N GLU A 311 8.13 -12.83 35.85
CA GLU A 311 8.11 -13.82 36.93
C GLU A 311 6.68 -14.29 37.22
N ILE A 312 6.48 -15.61 37.30
CA ILE A 312 5.26 -16.19 37.86
C ILE A 312 5.43 -16.29 39.37
N LYS A 313 4.58 -15.59 40.13
CA LYS A 313 4.66 -15.55 41.59
C LYS A 313 4.26 -16.86 42.27
N GLU A 314 4.81 -17.06 43.45
CA GLU A 314 4.32 -18.04 44.41
C GLU A 314 2.92 -17.66 44.90
N LYS A 315 1.99 -18.62 44.89
CA LYS A 315 0.65 -18.48 45.41
C LYS A 315 0.27 -19.73 46.19
N GLU A 316 0.17 -19.58 47.50
CA GLU A 316 -0.38 -20.58 48.40
C GLU A 316 -1.87 -20.32 48.59
N ASP A 317 -2.72 -21.20 48.08
CA ASP A 317 -4.17 -21.04 48.18
C ASP A 317 -4.88 -22.38 48.34
N VAL A 318 -6.00 -22.38 49.04
CA VAL A 318 -6.83 -23.57 49.25
C VAL A 318 -8.30 -23.26 49.04
N ARG A 319 -8.95 -24.11 48.24
CA ARG A 319 -10.41 -24.15 48.18
C ARG A 319 -10.93 -25.10 49.24
N ILE A 320 -11.86 -24.60 50.04
CA ILE A 320 -12.53 -25.37 51.07
C ILE A 320 -13.98 -25.56 50.65
N GLU A 321 -14.48 -26.79 50.73
CA GLU A 321 -15.87 -27.12 50.47
C GLU A 321 -16.41 -27.99 51.60
N ILE A 322 -17.67 -27.76 51.99
CA ILE A 322 -18.34 -28.57 53.01
C ILE A 322 -19.48 -29.31 52.33
N ILE A 323 -19.41 -30.65 52.35
CA ILE A 323 -20.45 -31.53 51.83
C ILE A 323 -20.90 -32.45 52.97
N ASN A 324 -22.11 -32.21 53.47
CA ASN A 324 -22.67 -32.86 54.66
C ASN A 324 -21.80 -32.63 55.91
N LYS A 325 -21.07 -33.68 56.34
CA LYS A 325 -20.19 -33.68 57.51
C LYS A 325 -18.72 -33.74 57.12
N THR A 326 -18.41 -33.59 55.83
CA THR A 326 -17.05 -33.72 55.31
C THR A 326 -16.55 -32.36 54.83
N VAL A 327 -15.42 -31.92 55.38
CA VAL A 327 -14.65 -30.79 54.86
C VAL A 327 -13.70 -31.33 53.81
N ILE A 328 -13.75 -30.76 52.62
CA ILE A 328 -12.88 -31.08 51.50
C ILE A 328 -11.97 -29.87 51.32
N ILE A 329 -10.68 -30.08 51.53
CA ILE A 329 -9.65 -29.06 51.35
C ILE A 329 -8.88 -29.44 50.10
N THR A 330 -8.79 -28.51 49.14
CA THR A 330 -8.11 -28.69 47.86
C THR A 330 -7.09 -27.58 47.69
N ASN A 331 -5.81 -27.93 47.50
CA ASN A 331 -4.79 -26.94 47.16
C ASN A 331 -5.08 -26.38 45.76
N THR A 332 -5.37 -25.09 45.67
CA THR A 332 -5.58 -24.34 44.43
C THR A 332 -4.44 -23.37 44.13
N GLY A 333 -3.37 -23.41 44.92
CA GLY A 333 -2.12 -22.71 44.66
C GLY A 333 -1.21 -23.43 43.67
N ASN A 334 -0.11 -22.77 43.32
CA ASN A 334 0.92 -23.33 42.44
C ASN A 334 2.14 -23.92 43.17
N ILE A 335 2.14 -23.88 44.50
CA ILE A 335 3.18 -24.48 45.33
C ILE A 335 2.56 -25.39 46.40
N LEU A 336 3.42 -26.11 47.13
CA LEU A 336 3.02 -26.97 48.23
C LEU A 336 2.33 -26.14 49.31
N TYR A 337 1.09 -26.49 49.67
CA TYR A 337 0.39 -25.82 50.76
C TYR A 337 0.75 -26.49 52.09
N ASN A 338 1.57 -25.81 52.90
CA ASN A 338 2.05 -26.29 54.19
C ASN A 338 1.70 -25.30 55.31
N LYS A 339 0.39 -25.15 55.58
CA LYS A 339 -0.15 -24.24 56.60
C LYS A 339 -1.21 -24.92 57.44
N THR A 340 -1.43 -24.39 58.63
CA THR A 340 -2.47 -24.87 59.55
C THR A 340 -3.81 -24.24 59.20
N ILE A 341 -4.86 -25.06 59.16
CA ILE A 341 -6.25 -24.63 58.96
C ILE A 341 -6.99 -24.81 60.27
N LEU A 342 -7.59 -23.72 60.77
CA LEU A 342 -8.34 -23.72 62.04
C LEU A 342 -9.82 -23.99 61.75
N ILE A 343 -10.35 -25.10 62.26
CA ILE A 343 -11.78 -25.43 62.19
C ILE A 343 -12.41 -25.18 63.55
N LYS A 344 -13.37 -24.25 63.60
CA LYS A 344 -14.18 -23.99 64.79
C LYS A 344 -15.55 -24.65 64.68
N ILE A 345 -15.91 -25.46 65.67
CA ILE A 345 -17.21 -26.13 65.78
C ILE A 345 -17.85 -25.65 67.08
N GLY A 346 -18.79 -24.70 66.99
CA GLY A 346 -19.31 -24.03 68.18
C GLY A 346 -18.24 -23.19 68.88
N ASN A 347 -17.92 -23.54 70.14
CA ASN A 347 -16.88 -22.85 70.94
C ASN A 347 -15.52 -23.53 70.89
N ASP A 348 -15.45 -24.75 70.35
CA ASP A 348 -14.22 -25.53 70.28
C ASP A 348 -13.52 -25.28 68.96
N SER A 349 -12.20 -25.29 68.98
CA SER A 349 -11.36 -25.03 67.81
C SER A 349 -10.30 -26.11 67.65
N ILE A 350 -10.14 -26.61 66.43
CA ILE A 350 -9.22 -27.70 66.10
C ILE A 350 -8.30 -27.23 64.97
N ASP A 351 -7.00 -27.30 65.22
CA ASP A 351 -5.95 -27.02 64.24
C ASP A 351 -5.65 -28.28 63.40
N ILE A 352 -5.65 -28.11 62.08
CA ILE A 352 -5.29 -29.15 61.13
C ILE A 352 -4.02 -28.72 60.41
N GLU A 353 -2.94 -29.44 60.65
CA GLU A 353 -1.73 -29.33 59.83
C GLU A 353 -2.02 -29.95 58.46
N THR A 354 -2.01 -29.11 57.42
CA THR A 354 -2.19 -29.58 56.04
C THR A 354 -0.87 -29.56 55.30
N ASN A 355 -0.59 -30.63 54.57
CA ASN A 355 0.54 -30.75 53.66
C ASN A 355 -0.01 -31.29 52.35
N LEU A 356 -0.43 -30.36 51.49
CA LEU A 356 -1.14 -30.66 50.26
C LEU A 356 -0.27 -30.35 49.04
N GLY A 357 0.04 -31.37 48.24
CA GLY A 357 0.56 -31.18 46.89
C GLY A 357 -0.38 -30.34 46.02
N ILE A 358 0.11 -29.88 44.86
CA ILE A 358 -0.71 -29.15 43.89
C ILE A 358 -1.90 -30.04 43.47
N ASP A 359 -3.10 -29.48 43.47
CA ASP A 359 -4.36 -30.18 43.21
C ASP A 359 -4.67 -31.34 44.18
N GLU A 360 -3.91 -31.48 45.26
CA GLU A 360 -4.17 -32.52 46.25
C GLU A 360 -5.40 -32.18 47.08
N ILE A 361 -6.19 -33.22 47.32
CA ILE A 361 -7.41 -33.15 48.10
C ILE A 361 -7.23 -33.97 49.38
N GLN A 362 -7.40 -33.32 50.53
CA GLN A 362 -7.61 -33.98 51.81
C GLN A 362 -9.06 -33.81 52.25
N LYS A 363 -9.63 -34.86 52.83
CA LYS A 363 -11.01 -34.89 53.28
C LYS A 363 -11.03 -35.16 54.77
N TYR A 364 -11.77 -34.37 55.52
CA TYR A 364 -11.88 -34.50 56.97
C TYR A 364 -13.34 -34.72 57.34
N LEU A 365 -13.61 -35.82 58.06
CA LEU A 365 -14.92 -36.09 58.61
C LEU A 365 -15.06 -35.34 59.94
N LEU A 366 -16.08 -34.49 60.02
CA LEU A 366 -16.46 -33.78 61.23
C LEU A 366 -17.42 -34.64 62.06
N SER A 367 -17.18 -34.71 63.36
CA SER A 367 -18.12 -35.28 64.31
C SER A 367 -18.22 -34.42 65.56
N ALA A 368 -19.40 -34.36 66.15
CA ALA A 368 -19.75 -33.67 67.40
C ALA A 368 -20.99 -34.36 67.99
N PRO A 369 -21.33 -34.17 69.28
CA PRO A 369 -22.61 -34.64 69.83
C PRO A 369 -23.81 -34.23 68.94
N ASP A 370 -24.89 -35.00 68.96
CA ASP A 370 -26.01 -34.75 68.05
C ASP A 370 -26.59 -33.34 68.21
N GLY A 371 -26.48 -32.53 67.15
CA GLY A 371 -26.88 -31.13 67.19
C GLY A 371 -26.52 -30.36 65.91
N GLU A 372 -27.02 -29.14 65.80
CA GLU A 372 -26.66 -28.17 64.77
C GLU A 372 -25.60 -27.22 65.33
N TYR A 373 -24.46 -27.12 64.66
CA TYR A 373 -23.31 -26.31 65.11
C TYR A 373 -22.95 -25.26 64.07
N PRO A 374 -22.62 -24.02 64.48
CA PRO A 374 -21.94 -23.08 63.61
C PRO A 374 -20.52 -23.60 63.34
N LEU A 375 -20.21 -23.80 62.07
CA LEU A 375 -18.91 -24.20 61.58
C LEU A 375 -18.25 -22.98 60.93
N GLU A 376 -17.08 -22.60 61.45
CA GLU A 376 -16.24 -21.55 60.90
C GLU A 376 -14.88 -22.14 60.54
N ILE A 377 -14.45 -21.97 59.29
CA ILE A 377 -13.14 -22.42 58.83
C ILE A 377 -12.29 -21.19 58.51
N ILE A 378 -11.16 -21.06 59.20
CA ILE A 378 -10.26 -19.91 59.11
C ILE A 378 -8.95 -20.35 58.47
N THR A 379 -8.56 -19.67 57.40
CA THR A 379 -7.24 -19.82 56.75
C THR A 379 -6.53 -18.47 56.74
N ASN A 380 -5.23 -18.45 57.06
CA ASN A 380 -4.42 -17.22 57.08
C ASN A 380 -5.02 -16.07 57.94
N GLY A 381 -5.84 -16.39 58.95
CA GLY A 381 -6.49 -15.40 59.81
C GLY A 381 -7.82 -14.85 59.28
N GLU A 382 -8.26 -15.26 58.08
CA GLU A 382 -9.55 -14.87 57.49
C GLU A 382 -10.55 -16.02 57.48
N SER A 383 -11.82 -15.72 57.78
CA SER A 383 -12.92 -16.69 57.78
C SER A 383 -13.36 -16.98 56.35
N GLN A 384 -13.05 -18.17 55.84
CA GLN A 384 -13.36 -18.59 54.47
C GLN A 384 -14.81 -19.03 54.32
N ILE A 385 -15.33 -19.76 55.31
CA ILE A 385 -16.70 -20.29 55.30
C ILE A 385 -17.28 -20.24 56.70
N SER A 386 -18.51 -19.73 56.79
CA SER A 386 -19.36 -19.79 57.98
C SER A 386 -20.72 -20.40 57.61
N LYS A 387 -21.01 -21.61 58.10
CA LYS A 387 -22.29 -22.32 57.86
C LYS A 387 -22.68 -23.15 59.07
N ASN A 388 -23.98 -23.34 59.28
CA ASN A 388 -24.46 -24.33 60.24
C ASN A 388 -24.43 -25.72 59.61
N VAL A 389 -23.95 -26.72 60.36
CA VAL A 389 -23.90 -28.12 59.94
C VAL A 389 -24.49 -29.01 61.03
N ILE A 390 -25.24 -30.04 60.62
CA ILE A 390 -25.77 -31.04 61.54
C ILE A 390 -24.72 -32.13 61.70
N LEU A 391 -24.16 -32.26 62.90
CA LEU A 391 -23.13 -33.24 63.23
C LEU A 391 -23.73 -34.33 64.14
N THR A 392 -23.13 -35.52 64.10
CA THR A 392 -23.51 -36.65 64.96
C THR A 392 -22.27 -37.41 65.39
N GLY A 393 -22.16 -37.79 66.66
CA GLY A 393 -20.91 -38.28 67.22
C GLY A 393 -20.89 -38.30 68.75
N LYS A 394 -19.79 -38.78 69.34
CA LYS A 394 -19.63 -38.85 70.81
C LYS A 394 -18.87 -37.66 71.39
N SER A 395 -18.03 -37.02 70.59
CA SER A 395 -17.17 -35.89 70.95
C SER A 395 -16.91 -35.05 69.70
N ILE A 396 -16.47 -33.81 69.90
CA ILE A 396 -15.98 -32.98 68.79
C ILE A 396 -14.64 -33.55 68.34
N ASP A 397 -14.57 -34.05 67.11
CA ASP A 397 -13.40 -34.69 66.52
C ASP A 397 -13.38 -34.39 65.01
N VAL A 398 -12.18 -34.15 64.49
CA VAL A 398 -11.92 -33.93 63.06
C VAL A 398 -10.96 -35.00 62.61
N ARG A 399 -11.47 -35.96 61.84
CA ARG A 399 -10.70 -37.13 61.42
C ARG A 399 -10.41 -37.09 59.93
N GLU A 400 -9.14 -37.14 59.56
CA GLU A 400 -8.75 -37.30 58.16
C GLU A 400 -9.32 -38.62 57.62
N ILE A 401 -10.11 -38.53 56.56
CA ILE A 401 -10.53 -39.66 55.75
C ILE A 401 -9.36 -39.96 54.81
N SER A 402 -8.32 -40.60 55.37
CA SER A 402 -7.17 -41.02 54.57
C SER A 402 -7.65 -41.76 53.32
N LYS A 403 -6.97 -41.54 52.18
CA LYS A 403 -7.25 -42.12 50.86
C LYS A 403 -7.28 -43.67 50.94
N GLY A 404 -8.36 -44.24 51.46
CA GLY A 404 -8.65 -45.68 51.51
C GLY A 404 -9.06 -46.23 50.14
N VAL A 405 -8.56 -45.64 49.05
CA VAL A 405 -8.80 -46.10 47.68
C VAL A 405 -7.68 -47.06 47.26
N VAL A 406 -7.48 -48.12 48.06
CA VAL A 406 -6.80 -49.35 47.63
C VAL A 406 -7.48 -50.59 48.23
N THR A 407 -8.75 -50.49 48.66
CA THR A 407 -9.52 -51.70 49.04
C THR A 407 -10.06 -52.46 47.83
N LEU A 408 -10.19 -51.83 46.65
CA LEU A 408 -10.54 -52.54 45.42
C LEU A 408 -9.38 -53.37 44.84
N ALA A 409 -8.12 -53.01 45.15
CA ALA A 409 -6.93 -53.74 44.67
C ALA A 409 -6.61 -55.01 45.47
N ARG A 410 -7.34 -55.30 46.56
CA ARG A 410 -7.15 -56.52 47.37
C ARG A 410 -7.86 -57.76 46.82
N HIS A 411 -8.70 -57.62 45.80
CA HIS A 411 -9.37 -58.75 45.15
C HIS A 411 -8.76 -59.02 43.78
N PRO A 412 -7.72 -59.88 43.67
CA PRO A 412 -7.08 -60.20 42.39
C PRO A 412 -8.08 -60.73 41.34
N LEU A 413 -9.20 -61.31 41.78
CA LEU A 413 -10.28 -61.78 40.92
C LEU A 413 -10.99 -60.66 40.15
N ILE A 414 -11.13 -59.47 40.74
CA ILE A 414 -11.79 -58.33 40.07
C ILE A 414 -10.87 -57.75 38.99
N TRP A 415 -9.56 -57.70 39.23
CA TRP A 415 -8.57 -57.30 38.22
C TRP A 415 -8.49 -58.30 37.07
N ILE A 416 -8.52 -59.60 37.36
CA ILE A 416 -8.59 -60.64 36.32
C ILE A 416 -9.85 -60.44 35.47
N PHE A 417 -11.00 -60.18 36.09
CA PHE A 417 -12.25 -59.93 35.39
C PHE A 417 -12.18 -58.68 34.49
N ILE A 418 -11.64 -57.57 34.99
CA ILE A 418 -11.48 -56.32 34.22
C ILE A 418 -10.50 -56.52 33.06
N ILE A 419 -9.36 -57.20 33.28
CA ILE A 419 -8.38 -57.50 32.23
C ILE A 419 -9.00 -58.42 31.16
N VAL A 420 -9.80 -59.42 31.55
CA VAL A 420 -10.50 -60.30 30.60
C VAL A 420 -11.55 -59.54 29.79
N VAL A 421 -12.33 -58.66 30.41
CA VAL A 421 -13.35 -57.85 29.73
C VAL A 421 -12.71 -56.83 28.78
N LEU A 422 -11.65 -56.15 29.21
CA LEU A 422 -10.90 -55.22 28.35
C LEU A 422 -10.16 -55.95 27.22
N GLY A 423 -9.56 -57.10 27.52
CA GLY A 423 -8.93 -57.97 26.53
C GLY A 423 -9.94 -58.48 25.49
N PHE A 424 -11.15 -58.81 25.91
CA PHE A 424 -12.24 -59.22 25.01
C PHE A 424 -12.74 -58.06 24.16
N MET A 425 -12.86 -56.84 24.71
CA MET A 425 -13.19 -55.64 23.94
C MET A 425 -12.09 -55.29 22.92
N ALA A 426 -10.83 -55.31 23.32
CA ALA A 426 -9.70 -55.09 22.41
C ALA A 426 -9.67 -56.15 21.30
N PHE A 427 -9.93 -57.42 21.64
CA PHE A 427 -10.03 -58.52 20.67
C PHE A 427 -11.19 -58.34 19.68
N MET A 428 -12.37 -57.88 20.14
CA MET A 428 -13.51 -57.54 19.29
C MET A 428 -13.19 -56.41 18.30
N VAL A 429 -12.47 -55.37 18.74
CA VAL A 429 -12.08 -54.22 17.90
C VAL A 429 -11.05 -54.65 16.85
N VAL A 430 -10.05 -55.45 17.23
CA VAL A 430 -9.03 -55.96 16.29
C VAL A 430 -9.62 -56.97 15.30
N LYS A 431 -10.57 -57.82 15.72
CA LYS A 431 -11.19 -58.84 14.86
C LYS A 431 -12.21 -58.27 13.85
N LYS A 432 -12.78 -57.08 14.10
CA LYS A 432 -13.82 -56.48 13.23
C LYS A 432 -13.30 -55.35 12.31
N GLY A 433 -12.04 -54.94 12.44
CA GLY A 433 -11.48 -53.73 11.81
C GLY A 433 -10.49 -53.92 10.66
N TYR A 434 -10.18 -55.14 10.19
CA TYR A 434 -9.26 -55.32 9.04
C TYR A 434 -9.96 -55.14 7.69
N LYS A 435 -10.24 -53.89 7.33
CA LYS A 435 -10.22 -53.44 5.93
C LYS A 435 -9.23 -52.29 5.80
N ARG A 436 -8.21 -52.57 4.98
CA ARG A 436 -7.04 -51.75 4.68
C ARG A 436 -7.41 -50.31 4.32
N SER A 437 -6.76 -49.34 4.95
CA SER A 437 -6.47 -48.05 4.33
C SER A 437 -4.96 -47.79 4.44
N PHE A 438 -4.40 -47.49 3.28
CA PHE A 438 -3.03 -47.11 2.99
C PHE A 438 -2.66 -45.84 3.76
N PHE A 439 -1.50 -45.82 4.43
CA PHE A 439 -0.81 -44.59 4.81
C PHE A 439 0.59 -44.59 4.18
N GLY A 440 0.75 -43.75 3.16
CA GLY A 440 2.06 -43.39 2.63
C GLY A 440 2.69 -42.30 3.50
N TYR A 441 3.94 -42.50 3.87
CA TYR A 441 4.80 -41.47 4.46
C TYR A 441 5.06 -40.37 3.41
N VAL A 442 4.78 -39.11 3.74
CA VAL A 442 5.26 -37.94 3.00
C VAL A 442 6.25 -37.22 3.91
N SER A 443 7.51 -37.16 3.49
CA SER A 443 8.56 -36.45 4.21
C SER A 443 8.38 -34.93 4.03
N SER A 444 8.40 -34.18 5.13
CA SER A 444 8.36 -32.72 5.08
C SER A 444 9.76 -32.19 4.79
N LYS A 445 9.99 -31.72 3.56
CA LYS A 445 11.16 -30.94 3.21
C LYS A 445 10.88 -29.46 3.52
N LYS A 446 11.78 -28.87 4.31
CA LYS A 446 11.78 -27.47 4.75
C LYS A 446 12.16 -26.57 3.57
N GLU A 447 11.33 -25.61 3.20
CA GLU A 447 11.65 -24.55 2.22
C GLU A 447 11.60 -23.16 2.89
N GLU A 448 12.56 -22.33 2.49
CA GLU A 448 12.86 -20.97 2.95
C GLU A 448 11.77 -19.97 2.51
N LYS A 449 11.45 -19.00 3.39
CA LYS A 449 10.48 -17.94 3.13
C LYS A 449 11.15 -16.72 2.48
N ALA A 450 10.58 -16.31 1.34
CA ALA A 450 10.79 -15.01 0.71
C ALA A 450 9.99 -13.90 1.43
N LYS A 451 10.50 -12.67 1.35
CA LYS A 451 10.07 -11.45 2.06
C LYS A 451 8.78 -10.84 1.49
N ASP A 452 7.94 -10.28 2.37
CA ASP A 452 6.67 -9.65 2.05
C ASP A 452 6.78 -8.23 1.47
N ALA A 453 5.78 -7.89 0.65
CA ALA A 453 5.61 -6.66 -0.13
C ALA A 453 4.65 -5.66 0.56
N PRO A 454 4.76 -4.34 0.29
CA PRO A 454 4.07 -3.29 1.06
C PRO A 454 2.56 -3.17 0.76
N ILE A 455 1.82 -2.73 1.78
CA ILE A 455 0.36 -2.53 1.82
C ILE A 455 0.02 -1.12 1.29
N ILE A 456 -0.92 -1.05 0.35
CA ILE A 456 -1.37 0.18 -0.34
C ILE A 456 -2.51 0.85 0.45
N THR A 457 -2.41 2.16 0.69
CA THR A 457 -3.37 2.99 1.44
C THR A 457 -4.68 3.25 0.67
N LYS A 458 -5.79 3.27 1.42
CA LYS A 458 -7.18 3.00 1.00
C LYS A 458 -7.95 4.19 0.38
N LYS A 459 -7.30 5.23 -0.17
CA LYS A 459 -7.96 6.53 -0.43
C LYS A 459 -8.49 6.79 -1.85
N ASP A 460 -8.16 5.98 -2.85
CA ASP A 460 -8.54 6.23 -4.26
C ASP A 460 -9.19 5.00 -4.94
N SER A 461 -10.19 4.37 -4.30
CA SER A 461 -10.96 3.29 -4.96
C SER A 461 -11.89 3.88 -6.02
N ILE A 462 -11.82 3.35 -7.24
CA ILE A 462 -12.53 3.90 -8.42
C ILE A 462 -14.01 3.50 -8.42
N ILE A 463 -14.33 2.45 -7.68
CA ILE A 463 -15.56 1.68 -7.80
C ILE A 463 -16.02 1.23 -6.41
N ASN A 464 -17.33 1.07 -6.23
CA ASN A 464 -17.91 0.58 -4.98
C ASN A 464 -18.59 -0.79 -5.24
N PRO A 465 -17.82 -1.89 -5.30
CA PRO A 465 -18.41 -3.22 -5.43
C PRO A 465 -19.20 -3.58 -4.19
N LYS A 466 -20.35 -4.25 -4.36
CA LYS A 466 -21.12 -4.84 -3.25
C LYS A 466 -20.41 -6.07 -2.70
N ASN A 467 -19.82 -6.88 -3.58
CA ASN A 467 -19.06 -8.07 -3.20
C ASN A 467 -17.55 -7.76 -3.26
N LYS A 468 -17.00 -7.22 -2.18
CA LYS A 468 -15.59 -6.79 -2.14
C LYS A 468 -14.65 -7.91 -1.71
N ALA A 469 -13.53 -8.08 -2.39
CA ALA A 469 -12.44 -8.96 -1.96
C ALA A 469 -11.23 -8.15 -1.49
N GLU A 470 -10.55 -8.62 -0.43
CA GLU A 470 -9.32 -8.02 0.10
C GLU A 470 -8.22 -9.09 0.15
N LEU A 471 -7.03 -8.74 -0.35
CA LEU A 471 -5.86 -9.63 -0.35
C LEU A 471 -5.19 -9.58 1.04
N SER A 472 -4.97 -10.74 1.65
CA SER A 472 -4.25 -10.91 2.91
C SER A 472 -2.97 -11.72 2.69
N LEU A 473 -1.86 -11.32 3.32
CA LEU A 473 -0.57 -12.03 3.24
C LEU A 473 -0.55 -13.30 4.10
N SER A 474 -1.35 -13.34 5.16
CA SER A 474 -1.51 -14.48 6.05
C SER A 474 -2.99 -14.64 6.37
N LEU A 475 -3.56 -15.80 6.05
CA LEU A 475 -4.98 -16.08 6.28
C LEU A 475 -5.20 -17.54 6.66
N LYS A 476 -5.90 -17.75 7.78
CA LYS A 476 -6.53 -19.05 8.08
C LYS A 476 -7.89 -19.10 7.40
N GLY A 477 -8.05 -19.97 6.41
CA GLY A 477 -9.27 -20.11 5.61
C GLY A 477 -9.33 -21.44 4.85
N GLU A 478 -10.32 -21.58 3.98
CA GLU A 478 -10.49 -22.76 3.14
C GLU A 478 -9.63 -22.64 1.88
N LYS A 479 -8.76 -23.63 1.67
CA LYS A 479 -8.00 -23.75 0.42
C LYS A 479 -8.92 -24.25 -0.69
N GLN A 480 -9.05 -23.50 -1.77
CA GLN A 480 -9.89 -23.87 -2.91
C GLN A 480 -9.31 -23.40 -4.24
N ASN A 481 -9.70 -24.08 -5.30
CA ASN A 481 -9.39 -23.69 -6.67
C ASN A 481 -10.41 -22.65 -7.16
N VAL A 482 -9.92 -21.61 -7.84
CA VAL A 482 -10.72 -20.48 -8.31
C VAL A 482 -10.38 -20.11 -9.74
N ASP A 483 -11.38 -19.57 -10.43
CA ASP A 483 -11.22 -18.92 -11.73
C ASP A 483 -11.18 -17.39 -11.49
N ILE A 484 -10.13 -16.72 -11.97
CA ILE A 484 -9.93 -15.27 -11.79
C ILE A 484 -9.88 -14.58 -13.14
N ILE A 485 -10.72 -13.57 -13.32
CA ILE A 485 -10.66 -12.65 -14.46
C ILE A 485 -9.87 -11.41 -14.00
N SER A 486 -8.85 -11.01 -14.76
CA SER A 486 -8.12 -9.75 -14.53
C SER A 486 -8.42 -8.80 -15.68
N LEU A 487 -8.99 -7.64 -15.36
CA LEU A 487 -9.18 -6.52 -16.27
C LEU A 487 -8.14 -5.46 -15.93
N LYS A 488 -7.23 -5.17 -16.86
CA LYS A 488 -6.26 -4.09 -16.75
C LYS A 488 -6.69 -2.90 -17.59
N ILE A 489 -6.69 -1.71 -16.99
CA ILE A 489 -6.89 -0.44 -17.68
C ILE A 489 -5.51 0.15 -17.98
N LYS A 490 -5.04 0.08 -19.23
CA LYS A 490 -3.67 0.44 -19.60
C LYS A 490 -3.39 1.94 -19.50
N ASN A 491 -4.37 2.77 -19.87
CA ASN A 491 -4.30 4.22 -19.81
C ASN A 491 -4.94 4.79 -18.53
N PHE A 492 -4.75 4.09 -17.40
CA PHE A 492 -5.36 4.43 -16.12
C PHE A 492 -5.08 5.88 -15.67
N LYS A 493 -3.85 6.36 -15.86
CA LYS A 493 -3.42 7.71 -15.46
C LYS A 493 -4.06 8.80 -16.32
N ASP A 494 -4.32 8.50 -17.59
CA ASP A 494 -4.85 9.46 -18.58
C ASP A 494 -6.37 9.57 -18.50
N ILE A 495 -7.02 8.50 -18.02
CA ILE A 495 -8.44 8.50 -17.74
C ILE A 495 -8.69 9.31 -16.46
N LYS A 496 -8.97 10.61 -16.62
CA LYS A 496 -9.54 11.43 -15.53
C LYS A 496 -10.93 10.88 -15.19
N PHE A 497 -11.01 9.98 -14.21
CA PHE A 497 -12.24 9.27 -13.76
C PHE A 497 -13.38 10.17 -13.25
N LYS A 498 -13.31 11.50 -13.43
CA LYS A 498 -14.41 12.44 -13.20
C LYS A 498 -15.45 12.46 -14.32
N GLU A 499 -15.19 11.83 -15.48
CA GLU A 499 -16.21 11.65 -16.52
C GLU A 499 -17.19 10.52 -16.15
N GLU A 500 -18.46 10.90 -15.99
CA GLU A 500 -19.56 10.03 -15.56
C GLU A 500 -19.73 8.78 -16.45
N GLY A 501 -19.31 8.84 -17.73
CA GLY A 501 -19.43 7.74 -18.69
C GLY A 501 -18.54 6.53 -18.38
N ILE A 502 -17.30 6.75 -17.93
CA ILE A 502 -16.37 5.65 -17.63
C ILE A 502 -16.76 4.97 -16.33
N SER A 503 -17.06 5.75 -15.29
CA SER A 503 -17.52 5.22 -14.01
C SER A 503 -18.77 4.34 -14.17
N LYS A 504 -19.77 4.80 -14.95
CA LYS A 504 -20.97 4.00 -15.29
C LYS A 504 -20.63 2.70 -16.02
N THR A 505 -19.64 2.74 -16.91
CA THR A 505 -19.23 1.56 -17.70
C THR A 505 -18.52 0.53 -16.82
N LEU A 506 -17.62 0.97 -15.95
CA LEU A 506 -16.94 0.10 -14.98
C LEU A 506 -17.91 -0.46 -13.95
N GLN A 507 -18.88 0.34 -13.49
CA GLN A 507 -19.92 -0.15 -12.58
C GLN A 507 -20.78 -1.23 -13.25
N LYS A 508 -21.19 -1.04 -14.51
CA LYS A 508 -21.92 -2.06 -15.27
C LYS A 508 -21.15 -3.39 -15.41
N ILE A 509 -19.83 -3.32 -15.53
CA ILE A 509 -18.93 -4.49 -15.57
C ILE A 509 -18.93 -5.22 -14.22
N ILE A 510 -18.88 -4.47 -13.12
CA ILE A 510 -18.92 -5.02 -11.76
C ILE A 510 -20.27 -5.67 -11.49
N ASP A 511 -21.36 -4.96 -11.78
CA ASP A 511 -22.72 -5.47 -11.59
C ASP A 511 -22.92 -6.80 -12.36
N LEU A 512 -22.44 -6.87 -13.61
CA LEU A 512 -22.46 -8.11 -14.41
C LEU A 512 -21.69 -9.27 -13.75
N ALA A 513 -20.55 -8.99 -13.14
CA ALA A 513 -19.75 -10.02 -12.43
C ALA A 513 -20.42 -10.44 -11.12
N GLU A 514 -20.99 -9.48 -10.38
CA GLU A 514 -21.69 -9.70 -9.11
C GLU A 514 -23.00 -10.48 -9.29
N GLU A 515 -23.73 -10.27 -10.39
CA GLU A 515 -24.89 -11.10 -10.78
C GLU A 515 -24.55 -12.59 -10.89
N LYS A 516 -23.27 -12.92 -11.07
CA LYS A 516 -22.76 -14.30 -11.10
C LYS A 516 -22.04 -14.70 -9.81
N ASN A 517 -22.29 -13.98 -8.72
CA ASN A 517 -21.67 -14.17 -7.40
C ASN A 517 -20.14 -14.07 -7.43
N SER A 518 -19.57 -13.23 -8.30
CA SER A 518 -18.14 -12.93 -8.26
C SER A 518 -17.84 -11.86 -7.21
N PHE A 519 -16.64 -11.93 -6.65
CA PHE A 519 -16.08 -10.91 -5.75
C PHE A 519 -15.02 -10.09 -6.46
N THR A 520 -15.03 -8.77 -6.25
CA THR A 520 -14.16 -7.81 -6.92
C THR A 520 -13.02 -7.39 -6.00
N TYR A 521 -11.77 -7.61 -6.43
CA TYR A 521 -10.56 -7.11 -5.78
C TYR A 521 -9.90 -6.06 -6.69
N GLU A 522 -9.68 -4.87 -6.16
CA GLU A 522 -9.03 -3.77 -6.88
C GLU A 522 -7.55 -3.67 -6.46
N ASN A 523 -6.65 -3.56 -7.44
CA ASN A 523 -5.23 -3.34 -7.20
C ASN A 523 -4.66 -2.43 -8.30
N HIS A 524 -4.53 -1.14 -7.97
CA HIS A 524 -4.09 -0.09 -8.89
C HIS A 524 -4.91 -0.07 -10.20
N ASP A 525 -4.25 -0.33 -11.33
CA ASP A 525 -4.80 -0.37 -12.68
C ASP A 525 -5.49 -1.69 -13.05
N ASN A 526 -5.62 -2.62 -12.10
CA ASN A 526 -6.22 -3.94 -12.30
C ASN A 526 -7.46 -4.17 -11.42
N LEU A 527 -8.52 -4.67 -12.05
CA LEU A 527 -9.71 -5.21 -11.41
C LEU A 527 -9.72 -6.73 -11.54
N PHE A 528 -9.84 -7.43 -10.42
CA PHE A 528 -9.91 -8.88 -10.36
C PHE A 528 -11.31 -9.32 -9.99
N PHE A 529 -11.91 -10.19 -10.80
CA PHE A 529 -13.18 -10.85 -10.51
C PHE A 529 -12.89 -12.31 -10.14
N ILE A 530 -13.07 -12.62 -8.86
CA ILE A 530 -12.76 -13.93 -8.27
C ILE A 530 -14.04 -14.77 -8.24
N LEU A 531 -14.03 -15.93 -8.91
CA LEU A 531 -15.11 -16.91 -8.86
C LEU A 531 -14.68 -18.11 -8.00
N ALA A 532 -15.00 -18.03 -6.72
CA ALA A 532 -14.67 -19.05 -5.73
C ALA A 532 -15.85 -20.02 -5.48
N PRO A 533 -15.62 -21.35 -5.49
CA PRO A 533 -16.68 -22.34 -5.24
C PRO A 533 -17.44 -22.13 -3.92
N MET A 534 -16.78 -21.68 -2.85
CA MET A 534 -17.45 -21.38 -1.57
C MET A 534 -18.52 -20.28 -1.70
N ILE A 535 -18.43 -19.44 -2.73
CA ILE A 535 -19.36 -18.34 -3.01
C ILE A 535 -20.36 -18.75 -4.09
N THR A 536 -19.87 -19.25 -5.23
CA THR A 536 -20.72 -19.57 -6.38
C THR A 536 -21.52 -20.86 -6.21
N LYS A 537 -21.19 -21.67 -5.18
CA LYS A 537 -21.77 -22.98 -4.90
C LYS A 537 -21.62 -23.98 -6.06
N THR A 538 -20.63 -23.78 -6.92
CA THR A 538 -20.31 -24.69 -8.03
C THR A 538 -18.81 -24.69 -8.31
N PHE A 539 -18.27 -25.86 -8.70
CA PHE A 539 -16.88 -25.99 -9.14
C PHE A 539 -16.70 -25.69 -10.64
N LYS A 540 -17.80 -25.53 -11.39
CA LYS A 540 -17.80 -25.26 -12.84
C LYS A 540 -17.84 -23.75 -13.13
N ASN A 541 -16.94 -23.02 -12.47
CA ASN A 541 -16.84 -21.56 -12.61
C ASN A 541 -16.16 -21.14 -13.92
N ASP A 542 -15.52 -22.05 -14.62
CA ASP A 542 -14.74 -21.82 -15.82
C ASP A 542 -15.58 -21.30 -17.00
N LYS A 543 -16.70 -21.98 -17.33
CA LYS A 543 -17.66 -21.50 -18.36
C LYS A 543 -18.28 -20.15 -17.98
N ILE A 544 -18.56 -19.95 -16.70
CA ILE A 544 -19.12 -18.68 -16.19
C ILE A 544 -18.10 -17.56 -16.38
N ALA A 545 -16.84 -17.81 -16.01
CA ALA A 545 -15.76 -16.84 -16.09
C ALA A 545 -15.44 -16.46 -17.56
N ILE A 546 -15.45 -17.42 -18.49
CA ILE A 546 -15.33 -17.16 -19.93
C ILE A 546 -16.44 -16.22 -20.42
N ASN A 547 -17.69 -16.52 -20.07
CA ASN A 547 -18.83 -15.72 -20.49
C ASN A 547 -18.78 -14.29 -19.92
N ILE A 548 -18.38 -14.14 -18.65
CA ILE A 548 -18.19 -12.81 -18.04
C ILE A 548 -17.09 -12.07 -18.79
N ALA A 549 -15.90 -12.67 -18.96
CA ALA A 549 -14.77 -12.03 -19.62
C ALA A 549 -15.10 -11.55 -21.04
N GLN A 550 -15.84 -12.34 -21.82
CA GLN A 550 -16.29 -11.94 -23.16
C GLN A 550 -17.26 -10.77 -23.14
N LYS A 551 -18.25 -10.79 -22.24
CA LYS A 551 -19.19 -9.68 -22.08
C LYS A 551 -18.50 -8.40 -21.59
N ILE A 552 -17.50 -8.51 -20.72
CA ILE A 552 -16.68 -7.36 -20.31
C ILE A 552 -15.97 -6.77 -21.54
N ALA A 553 -15.36 -7.62 -22.37
CA ALA A 553 -14.69 -7.18 -23.60
C ALA A 553 -15.67 -6.49 -24.57
N GLU A 554 -16.90 -7.00 -24.68
CA GLU A 554 -17.97 -6.40 -25.49
C GLU A 554 -18.40 -5.03 -24.95
N ILE A 555 -18.68 -4.92 -23.64
CA ILE A 555 -19.06 -3.65 -22.98
C ILE A 555 -17.98 -2.58 -23.20
N LEU A 556 -16.71 -2.92 -23.04
CA LEU A 556 -15.60 -1.98 -23.23
C LEU A 556 -15.40 -1.61 -24.70
N LYS A 557 -15.58 -2.55 -25.65
CA LYS A 557 -15.55 -2.25 -27.08
C LYS A 557 -16.68 -1.32 -27.49
N ASP A 558 -17.88 -1.53 -26.96
CA ASP A 558 -19.03 -0.68 -27.26
C ASP A 558 -18.89 0.70 -26.62
N HIS A 559 -18.34 0.79 -25.41
CA HIS A 559 -17.93 2.07 -24.83
C HIS A 559 -16.96 2.80 -25.78
N ASN A 560 -15.91 2.11 -26.23
CA ASN A 560 -14.93 2.67 -27.15
C ASN A 560 -15.51 3.02 -28.54
N LYS A 561 -16.68 2.53 -28.93
CA LYS A 561 -17.38 3.00 -30.14
C LYS A 561 -18.17 4.28 -29.88
N LEU A 562 -18.83 4.37 -28.71
CA LEU A 562 -19.79 5.42 -28.40
C LEU A 562 -19.16 6.68 -27.80
N PHE A 563 -18.09 6.54 -27.00
CA PHE A 563 -17.50 7.66 -26.26
C PHE A 563 -16.20 8.15 -26.91
N LYS A 564 -15.91 9.46 -26.76
CA LYS A 564 -14.67 10.06 -27.27
C LYS A 564 -13.45 9.59 -26.48
N GLN A 565 -13.57 9.57 -25.14
CA GLN A 565 -12.55 9.02 -24.26
C GLN A 565 -12.51 7.49 -24.43
N LYS A 566 -11.37 6.96 -24.88
CA LYS A 566 -11.19 5.52 -25.09
C LYS A 566 -10.58 4.90 -23.84
N ILE A 567 -11.06 3.71 -23.49
CA ILE A 567 -10.47 2.85 -22.47
C ILE A 567 -9.54 1.88 -23.19
N GLU A 568 -8.24 1.99 -22.97
CA GLU A 568 -7.29 0.97 -23.41
C GLU A 568 -7.27 -0.14 -22.36
N PHE A 569 -7.58 -1.37 -22.76
CA PHE A 569 -7.73 -2.46 -21.80
C PHE A 569 -7.13 -3.77 -22.27
N GLY A 570 -6.80 -4.61 -21.29
CA GLY A 570 -6.47 -6.01 -21.51
C GLY A 570 -7.20 -6.90 -20.51
N ILE A 571 -7.66 -8.06 -20.99
CA ILE A 571 -8.43 -9.01 -20.18
C ILE A 571 -7.71 -10.34 -20.19
N SER A 572 -7.47 -10.89 -19.00
CA SER A 572 -6.99 -12.26 -18.84
C SER A 572 -7.95 -13.10 -18.01
N LEU A 573 -7.94 -14.40 -18.26
CA LEU A 573 -8.60 -15.40 -17.43
C LEU A 573 -7.56 -16.43 -16.98
N ASN A 574 -7.49 -16.65 -15.67
CA ASN A 574 -6.53 -17.54 -15.05
C ASN A 574 -7.19 -18.49 -14.04
N TYR A 575 -6.52 -19.59 -13.74
CA TYR A 575 -6.98 -20.63 -12.82
C TYR A 575 -5.87 -20.98 -11.83
N GLY A 576 -6.20 -21.04 -10.54
CA GLY A 576 -5.24 -21.40 -9.50
C GLY A 576 -5.90 -21.58 -8.13
N GLU A 577 -5.06 -21.66 -7.10
CA GLU A 577 -5.51 -21.89 -5.72
C GLU A 577 -5.46 -20.58 -4.93
N ILE A 578 -6.43 -20.40 -4.04
CA ILE A 578 -6.41 -19.38 -2.98
C ILE A 578 -6.77 -20.03 -1.64
N ILE A 579 -6.35 -19.41 -0.55
CA ILE A 579 -6.96 -19.62 0.76
C ILE A 579 -7.96 -18.49 0.95
N ALA A 580 -9.22 -18.80 1.25
CA ALA A 580 -10.26 -17.78 1.36
C ALA A 580 -11.08 -17.92 2.64
N ARG A 581 -11.52 -16.78 3.17
CA ARG A 581 -12.43 -16.69 4.31
C ARG A 581 -13.41 -15.56 4.06
N LYS A 582 -14.71 -15.89 4.07
CA LYS A 582 -15.78 -14.88 3.96
C LYS A 582 -16.07 -14.29 5.35
N GLN A 583 -16.05 -12.96 5.46
CA GLN A 583 -16.43 -12.21 6.67
C GLN A 583 -17.47 -11.15 6.27
N GLY A 584 -18.75 -11.41 6.53
CA GLY A 584 -19.84 -10.58 6.03
C GLY A 584 -19.87 -10.57 4.49
N ASP A 585 -19.89 -9.38 3.90
CA ASP A 585 -19.86 -9.16 2.44
C ASP A 585 -18.43 -9.00 1.88
N ILE A 586 -17.41 -9.25 2.70
CA ILE A 586 -16.00 -9.16 2.31
C ILE A 586 -15.40 -10.57 2.20
N LEU A 587 -14.71 -10.83 1.09
CA LEU A 587 -13.91 -12.04 0.88
C LEU A 587 -12.44 -11.73 1.14
N ASN A 588 -11.94 -12.11 2.30
CA ASN A 588 -10.51 -12.10 2.56
C ASN A 588 -9.89 -13.31 1.87
N PHE A 589 -8.83 -13.09 1.09
CA PHE A 589 -8.15 -14.18 0.40
C PHE A 589 -6.65 -14.01 0.37
N MET A 590 -5.93 -15.13 0.33
CA MET A 590 -4.50 -15.21 0.09
C MET A 590 -4.28 -15.98 -1.20
N SER A 591 -3.59 -15.36 -2.17
CA SER A 591 -3.26 -15.99 -3.45
C SER A 591 -2.13 -16.99 -3.29
N MET A 592 -2.29 -18.22 -3.77
CA MET A 592 -1.21 -19.22 -3.75
C MET A 592 -0.37 -19.14 -5.03
N GLY A 593 0.96 -19.14 -4.88
CA GLY A 593 1.91 -19.17 -6.00
C GLY A 593 1.79 -17.94 -6.91
N THR A 594 1.82 -18.15 -8.22
CA THR A 594 1.88 -17.07 -9.24
C THR A 594 0.53 -16.68 -9.83
N LEU A 595 -0.60 -17.00 -9.17
CA LEU A 595 -1.95 -16.80 -9.73
C LEU A 595 -2.23 -15.35 -10.13
N ILE A 596 -2.12 -14.40 -9.18
CA ILE A 596 -2.36 -12.98 -9.41
C ILE A 596 -1.31 -12.39 -10.36
N THR A 597 -0.03 -12.71 -10.17
CA THR A 597 1.07 -12.20 -11.01
C THR A 597 0.92 -12.63 -12.46
N ASN A 598 0.56 -13.90 -12.72
CA ASN A 598 0.31 -14.39 -14.07
C ASN A 598 -0.94 -13.75 -14.69
N ALA A 599 -2.00 -13.55 -13.90
CA ALA A 599 -3.20 -12.87 -14.40
C ALA A 599 -2.88 -11.43 -14.82
N LYS A 600 -2.12 -10.68 -14.01
CA LYS A 600 -1.63 -9.33 -14.36
C LYS A 600 -0.76 -9.33 -15.61
N LYS A 601 0.20 -10.26 -15.70
CA LYS A 601 1.12 -10.36 -16.85
C LYS A 601 0.33 -10.58 -18.15
N ILE A 602 -0.59 -11.56 -18.16
CA ILE A 602 -1.42 -11.87 -19.33
C ILE A 602 -2.37 -10.71 -19.67
N ALA A 603 -2.93 -10.03 -18.68
CA ALA A 603 -3.80 -8.86 -18.91
C ALA A 603 -3.00 -7.67 -19.49
N THR A 604 -1.73 -7.53 -19.12
CA THR A 604 -0.85 -6.47 -19.64
C THR A 604 -0.53 -6.65 -21.12
N ILE A 605 -0.26 -7.87 -21.55
CA ILE A 605 0.01 -8.19 -22.97
C ILE A 605 -1.26 -8.28 -23.83
N SER A 606 -2.44 -8.46 -23.23
CA SER A 606 -3.73 -8.42 -23.93
C SER A 606 -4.04 -7.02 -24.44
N SER A 607 -4.47 -6.89 -25.70
CA SER A 607 -4.89 -5.62 -26.32
C SER A 607 -6.35 -5.71 -26.80
N GLY A 608 -7.28 -5.79 -25.84
CA GLY A 608 -8.72 -5.82 -26.09
C GLY A 608 -9.33 -7.20 -26.43
N GLU A 609 -8.51 -8.27 -26.49
CA GLU A 609 -8.96 -9.66 -26.62
C GLU A 609 -8.87 -10.42 -25.30
N VAL A 610 -9.77 -11.37 -25.06
CA VAL A 610 -9.71 -12.20 -23.84
C VAL A 610 -8.62 -13.26 -24.02
N LEU A 611 -7.56 -13.15 -23.23
CA LEU A 611 -6.44 -14.10 -23.23
C LEU A 611 -6.57 -15.10 -22.07
N LEU A 612 -6.36 -16.36 -22.38
CA LEU A 612 -6.48 -17.47 -21.44
C LEU A 612 -5.08 -17.98 -21.06
N SER A 613 -4.88 -18.27 -19.77
CA SER A 613 -3.70 -19.02 -19.33
C SER A 613 -3.76 -20.49 -19.79
N LYS A 614 -2.61 -21.17 -19.78
CA LYS A 614 -2.54 -22.60 -20.13
C LYS A 614 -3.47 -23.46 -19.25
N LYS A 615 -3.50 -23.19 -17.94
CA LYS A 615 -4.32 -23.95 -16.98
C LYS A 615 -5.82 -23.83 -17.28
N ILE A 616 -6.31 -22.62 -17.58
CA ILE A 616 -7.73 -22.46 -17.90
C ILE A 616 -8.05 -23.13 -19.24
N LYS A 617 -7.20 -23.00 -20.26
CA LYS A 617 -7.38 -23.68 -21.55
C LYS A 617 -7.47 -25.19 -21.41
N GLU A 618 -6.64 -25.80 -20.57
CA GLU A 618 -6.67 -27.24 -20.31
C GLU A 618 -7.98 -27.66 -19.64
N LYS A 619 -8.45 -26.88 -18.67
CA LYS A 619 -9.72 -27.12 -17.97
C LYS A 619 -10.95 -26.96 -18.88
N THR A 620 -10.91 -26.01 -19.81
CA THR A 620 -12.06 -25.65 -20.68
C THR A 620 -11.97 -26.22 -22.08
N MET A 621 -11.00 -27.10 -22.37
CA MET A 621 -10.76 -27.66 -23.71
C MET A 621 -12.00 -28.34 -24.30
N SER A 622 -12.91 -28.82 -23.45
CA SER A 622 -14.14 -29.48 -23.88
C SER A 622 -15.25 -28.52 -24.29
N ASP A 623 -15.16 -27.25 -23.86
CA ASP A 623 -16.22 -26.25 -23.98
C ASP A 623 -15.85 -25.11 -24.92
N ILE A 624 -14.55 -24.92 -25.22
CA ILE A 624 -14.08 -23.87 -26.13
C ILE A 624 -12.99 -24.40 -27.09
N LYS A 625 -12.95 -23.79 -28.28
CA LYS A 625 -11.83 -23.93 -29.23
C LYS A 625 -10.93 -22.71 -29.09
N THR A 626 -9.65 -22.92 -28.88
CA THR A 626 -8.65 -21.87 -28.65
C THR A 626 -7.54 -21.90 -29.69
N GLU A 627 -6.91 -20.77 -29.95
CA GLU A 627 -5.67 -20.63 -30.72
C GLU A 627 -4.53 -20.26 -29.77
N LYS A 628 -3.41 -20.99 -29.85
CA LYS A 628 -2.20 -20.68 -29.08
C LYS A 628 -1.47 -19.50 -29.72
N LYS A 629 -1.07 -18.53 -28.91
CA LYS A 629 -0.17 -17.43 -29.28
C LYS A 629 0.97 -17.35 -28.27
N GLU A 630 2.10 -16.84 -28.72
CA GLU A 630 3.22 -16.49 -27.84
C GLU A 630 3.46 -14.99 -27.98
N ILE A 631 3.26 -14.26 -26.89
CA ILE A 631 3.41 -12.79 -26.84
C ILE A 631 4.37 -12.50 -25.71
N ASP A 632 5.48 -11.82 -26.01
CA ASP A 632 6.54 -11.48 -25.05
C ASP A 632 7.03 -12.70 -24.24
N GLY A 633 7.30 -13.81 -24.94
CA GLY A 633 7.75 -15.07 -24.35
C GLY A 633 6.73 -15.72 -23.39
N THR A 634 5.46 -15.30 -23.45
CA THR A 634 4.38 -15.84 -22.63
C THR A 634 3.39 -16.60 -23.50
N GLU A 635 3.25 -17.89 -23.24
CA GLU A 635 2.25 -18.74 -23.90
C GLU A 635 0.84 -18.38 -23.41
N VAL A 636 -0.01 -17.93 -24.34
CA VAL A 636 -1.40 -17.53 -24.10
C VAL A 636 -2.32 -18.14 -25.14
N TYR A 637 -3.62 -18.15 -24.85
CA TYR A 637 -4.62 -18.74 -25.74
C TYR A 637 -5.78 -17.78 -25.98
N THR A 638 -6.13 -17.54 -27.25
CA THR A 638 -7.29 -16.71 -27.64
C THR A 638 -8.48 -17.61 -27.95
N ILE A 639 -9.68 -17.23 -27.53
CA ILE A 639 -10.92 -17.98 -27.81
C ILE A 639 -11.32 -17.76 -29.28
N LYS A 640 -11.45 -18.86 -30.04
CA LYS A 640 -11.98 -18.84 -31.42
C LYS A 640 -13.48 -19.12 -31.46
N GLU A 641 -13.94 -20.07 -30.65
CA GLU A 641 -15.32 -20.55 -30.67
C GLU A 641 -15.70 -21.11 -29.29
N ILE A 642 -16.93 -20.85 -28.84
CA ILE A 642 -17.52 -21.49 -27.66
C ILE A 642 -18.48 -22.57 -28.12
N ARG A 643 -18.24 -23.82 -27.71
CA ARG A 643 -19.08 -24.96 -28.05
C ARG A 643 -20.32 -24.97 -27.17
N ASN A 644 -21.48 -24.65 -27.73
CA ASN A 644 -22.73 -24.74 -26.99
C ASN A 644 -23.22 -26.19 -26.90
N LYS A 645 -22.81 -26.92 -25.86
CA LYS A 645 -23.28 -28.30 -25.63
C LYS A 645 -24.79 -28.40 -25.35
N ASP A 646 -25.43 -27.31 -24.95
CA ASP A 646 -26.86 -27.31 -24.62
C ASP A 646 -27.74 -27.42 -25.89
N ASP A 647 -27.27 -26.90 -27.03
CA ASP A 647 -27.94 -27.07 -28.32
C ASP A 647 -27.87 -28.53 -28.81
N ASN A 648 -26.77 -29.22 -28.52
CA ASN A 648 -26.62 -30.65 -28.83
C ASN A 648 -27.51 -31.53 -27.94
N LYS A 649 -27.76 -31.16 -26.69
CA LYS A 649 -28.71 -31.90 -25.83
C LYS A 649 -30.14 -31.77 -26.33
N ARG A 650 -30.53 -30.57 -26.80
CA ARG A 650 -31.84 -30.33 -27.39
C ARG A 650 -31.99 -31.05 -28.73
N PHE A 651 -30.96 -31.04 -29.55
CA PHE A 651 -30.91 -31.83 -30.78
C PHE A 651 -31.01 -33.34 -30.48
N ILE A 652 -30.28 -33.86 -29.49
CA ILE A 652 -30.35 -35.28 -29.10
C ILE A 652 -31.73 -35.61 -28.52
N SER A 653 -32.31 -34.77 -27.67
CA SER A 653 -33.66 -35.00 -27.14
C SER A 653 -34.72 -34.98 -28.24
N ASP A 654 -34.62 -34.02 -29.17
CA ASP A 654 -35.54 -33.91 -30.31
C ASP A 654 -35.34 -35.07 -31.29
N PHE A 655 -34.11 -35.54 -31.47
CA PHE A 655 -33.77 -36.71 -32.28
C PHE A 655 -34.30 -38.01 -31.66
N ILE A 656 -34.13 -38.20 -30.34
CA ILE A 656 -34.70 -39.33 -29.61
C ILE A 656 -36.24 -39.29 -29.69
N HIS A 657 -36.86 -38.12 -29.47
CA HIS A 657 -38.31 -37.96 -29.62
C HIS A 657 -38.80 -38.30 -31.03
N ARG A 658 -38.04 -37.94 -32.08
CA ARG A 658 -38.37 -38.31 -33.47
C ARG A 658 -38.21 -39.81 -33.75
N LEU A 659 -37.26 -40.49 -33.11
CA LEU A 659 -37.09 -41.94 -33.22
C LEU A 659 -38.19 -42.71 -32.47
N GLU A 660 -38.61 -42.22 -31.31
CA GLU A 660 -39.70 -42.81 -30.53
C GLU A 660 -41.07 -42.57 -31.17
N GLY A 661 -41.27 -41.39 -31.80
CA GLY A 661 -42.51 -41.07 -32.52
C GLY A 661 -42.74 -41.89 -33.80
N LYS A 662 -41.72 -42.54 -34.36
CA LYS A 662 -41.82 -43.44 -35.53
C LYS A 662 -42.08 -44.91 -35.18
N LYS A 663 -42.21 -45.24 -33.89
CA LYS A 663 -42.55 -46.60 -33.40
C LYS A 663 -44.03 -46.78 -33.04
N LYS A 664 -44.91 -45.87 -33.46
CA LYS A 664 -46.36 -46.03 -33.35
C LYS A 664 -47.00 -46.31 -34.70
#